data_AF-A0A7Z9IEW9-F1
#
_entry.id   AF-A0A7Z9IEW9-F1
#
_cell.length_a   1.000
_cell.length_b   1.000
_cell.length_c   1.000
_cell.angle_alpha   90.00
_cell.angle_beta   90.00
_cell.angle_gamma   90.00
#
_symmetry.space_group_name_H-M   'P 1'
#
loop_
_entity.id
_entity.type
_entity.pdbx_description
1 polymer ?
#
loop_
_entity_poly.entity_id
_entity_poly.type
_entity_poly.pdbx_seq_one_letter_code
_entity_poly.pdbx_strand_id
1 'polypeptide(L)'
;MHTRFTNLLGTFIRKFAHRVIKRYYPRIQITGAERIPKTGPVLFCANHPNSLVDPILIGIAARRPVSFMAKAPLFKTPLLGPIIKALGMVPAYRGRDDARQVKKNSASLALVAKGLKAGRAMGIFPEGISSDKRQLGMVRSGAARIALEAFDNGVTDLIIIPLGINYDKKEQLGSKVWIDVGQPLDLASWIPEHSQDNEEPIAPSDDKRLRRKLTEELGTALKNVIVHVDNTDWDPLLTDLEIIFKRTKHKPSDQVPALMRRKRIADAINYYYEQDPATAEEIIGKVESYHRELRVAGLVIDDPILNRSRTYAIFTFLWQLAVLVLWFLPALFGSMMNMVPFLVTRKVSAKFQDDGQKTITTWRLVCGIPIYLVWYGIIYLTVLYETQQLPMAMMMNFILPITGSIALRYWPFFAKSMRHMGHQFRTLTNRKQLHDLREKLAGIRVTLIEYAEKYAEISPRPEKTPTVRPFMMLFAKAIGTACFLAIAFVIYFYAANLVSSQFAPKTEATNPLVLKSSAEVHESQSAATKELITIEQAYRNTLNKARELLAGYKAGNVHIENQQDSDQIQSLLHRYCTYRDSLLRILITYRPYQDKSLFDNQQSQDRALVLFVAATLLRHEMSANFVKAHDDLPRVRQLLNLPETRWGIPAGVFDSVQREMLDATYQDMIFAAETAYLQRDRFALKNSPLHNIIENSRVEIAGIPEFGIRADVNRALRDAKDNATDLYQYIQTFTATVIGDFKVNQREIDNLIGADDLHGFHQALKPGDMLIERRNWYASNAFLPGFWPHGAMYVGTVQEMKDAGIYELVRDKILEFADDDEKSEYKSGKAHAQSLRDILDEFERPVAENRYEHHHVIEAVSEGVVLNTIEHSAGEATSVCAFRPVLLSDAQIASAVARAYYYLGRDYDFDFNFESPNTLVCTEVLYRCYEGNREGYPLQFDLTTILGTPTLPAQNIVQSYVDAVQQNDPNNQLQLVAWIDTDRHKKPTSTLMIFNGSTTGPDHAFFEETLNRPGLTWEWERRQHGLRALITRPTEYLFYLCFSTTVGAALYQVTVRRRRRKRAELN
;
A
#
# COMPACT_ATOMS: atom_id res chain seq x y z
N MET A 1 -35.91 11.70 -1.98
CA MET A 1 -34.98 10.53 -2.02
C MET A 1 -34.62 10.07 -3.43
N HIS A 2 -35.58 9.88 -4.34
CA HIS A 2 -35.35 9.28 -5.66
C HIS A 2 -34.29 9.99 -6.53
N THR A 3 -34.23 11.32 -6.52
CA THR A 3 -33.26 12.13 -7.29
C THR A 3 -31.83 12.09 -6.70
N ARG A 4 -31.69 11.99 -5.38
CA ARG A 4 -30.37 11.83 -4.73
C ARG A 4 -29.80 10.44 -5.02
N PHE A 5 -30.63 9.40 -4.96
CA PHE A 5 -30.24 8.03 -5.27
C PHE A 5 -29.83 7.85 -6.74
N THR A 6 -30.58 8.42 -7.69
CA THR A 6 -30.22 8.36 -9.12
C THR A 6 -28.94 9.13 -9.44
N ASN A 7 -28.69 10.26 -8.79
CA ASN A 7 -27.43 11.01 -8.94
C ASN A 7 -26.23 10.26 -8.34
N LEU A 8 -26.41 9.60 -7.19
CA LEU A 8 -25.37 8.78 -6.56
C LEU A 8 -25.04 7.56 -7.43
N LEU A 9 -26.07 6.86 -7.91
CA LEU A 9 -25.96 5.70 -8.80
C LEU A 9 -25.28 6.08 -10.12
N GLY A 10 -25.69 7.19 -10.76
CA GLY A 10 -25.06 7.68 -11.98
C GLY A 10 -23.59 8.05 -11.77
N THR A 11 -23.24 8.59 -10.60
CA THR A 11 -21.84 8.91 -10.24
C THR A 11 -21.02 7.64 -10.03
N PHE A 12 -21.58 6.63 -9.35
CA PHE A 12 -20.93 5.33 -9.18
C PHE A 12 -20.70 4.63 -10.52
N ILE A 13 -21.72 4.58 -11.38
CA ILE A 13 -21.62 3.96 -12.73
C ILE A 13 -20.57 4.68 -13.57
N ARG A 14 -20.53 6.03 -13.58
CA ARG A 14 -19.48 6.79 -14.28
C ARG A 14 -18.09 6.47 -13.76
N LYS A 15 -17.88 6.46 -12.43
CA LYS A 15 -16.58 6.11 -11.82
C LYS A 15 -16.17 4.68 -12.19
N PHE A 16 -17.09 3.73 -12.16
CA PHE A 16 -16.84 2.34 -12.54
C PHE A 16 -16.47 2.23 -14.03
N ALA A 17 -17.26 2.83 -14.92
CA ALA A 17 -17.00 2.86 -16.36
C ALA A 17 -15.63 3.49 -16.69
N HIS A 18 -15.28 4.61 -16.04
CA HIS A 18 -13.97 5.22 -16.17
C HIS A 18 -12.83 4.28 -15.76
N ARG A 19 -12.98 3.52 -14.68
CA ARG A 19 -11.97 2.53 -14.25
C ARG A 19 -11.83 1.39 -15.26
N VAL A 20 -12.93 0.85 -15.75
CA VAL A 20 -12.93 -0.22 -16.78
C VAL A 20 -12.24 0.26 -18.05
N ILE A 21 -12.60 1.45 -18.56
CA ILE A 21 -11.99 2.03 -19.76
C ILE A 21 -10.51 2.36 -19.54
N LYS A 22 -10.11 2.93 -18.39
CA LYS A 22 -8.69 3.16 -18.07
C LYS A 22 -7.89 1.86 -17.92
N ARG A 23 -8.53 0.76 -17.52
CA ARG A 23 -7.88 -0.56 -17.44
C ARG A 23 -7.75 -1.20 -18.82
N TYR A 24 -8.74 -0.98 -19.69
CA TYR A 24 -8.73 -1.48 -21.06
C TYR A 24 -7.75 -0.69 -21.94
N TYR A 25 -7.78 0.64 -21.85
CA TYR A 25 -6.86 1.58 -22.48
C TYR A 25 -6.00 2.27 -21.42
N PRO A 26 -4.88 1.66 -21.00
CA PRO A 26 -4.00 2.23 -19.98
C PRO A 26 -3.25 3.48 -20.43
N ARG A 27 -3.33 3.85 -21.71
CA ARG A 27 -2.69 5.05 -22.29
C ARG A 27 -3.75 5.89 -22.99
N ILE A 28 -4.42 6.76 -22.22
CA ILE A 28 -5.30 7.80 -22.75
C ILE A 28 -4.51 9.11 -22.70
N GLN A 29 -4.21 9.67 -23.87
CA GLN A 29 -3.56 10.97 -24.03
C GLN A 29 -4.62 12.00 -24.42
N ILE A 30 -4.58 13.19 -23.82
CA ILE A 30 -5.50 14.28 -24.12
C ILE A 30 -4.67 15.52 -24.44
N THR A 31 -4.87 16.11 -25.61
CA THR A 31 -4.25 17.38 -26.04
C THR A 31 -5.31 18.46 -26.15
N GLY A 32 -4.99 19.70 -25.77
CA GLY A 32 -5.97 20.80 -25.78
C GLY A 32 -7.00 20.74 -24.64
N ALA A 33 -6.72 20.00 -23.56
CA ALA A 33 -7.68 19.83 -22.45
C ALA A 33 -8.06 21.16 -21.78
N GLU A 34 -7.16 22.14 -21.81
CA GLU A 34 -7.34 23.50 -21.34
C GLU A 34 -8.40 24.29 -22.12
N ARG A 35 -8.71 23.88 -23.35
CA ARG A 35 -9.75 24.49 -24.19
C ARG A 35 -11.16 24.11 -23.75
N ILE A 36 -11.31 23.14 -22.84
CA ILE A 36 -12.62 22.69 -22.35
C ILE A 36 -13.07 23.57 -21.17
N PRO A 37 -14.22 24.28 -21.28
CA PRO A 37 -14.79 25.05 -20.19
C PRO A 37 -15.16 24.16 -19.00
N LYS A 38 -14.69 24.56 -17.81
CA LYS A 38 -14.98 23.87 -16.55
C LYS A 38 -16.47 23.93 -16.17
N THR A 39 -17.14 25.03 -16.53
CA THR A 39 -18.55 25.34 -16.24
C THR A 39 -19.23 25.92 -17.49
N GLY A 40 -20.54 26.14 -17.44
CA GLY A 40 -21.31 26.68 -18.57
C GLY A 40 -21.76 25.64 -19.61
N PRO A 41 -22.59 26.05 -20.58
CA PRO A 41 -23.12 25.21 -21.64
C PRO A 41 -22.06 24.84 -22.67
N VAL A 42 -21.88 23.54 -22.90
CA VAL A 42 -20.91 23.03 -23.87
C VAL A 42 -21.55 21.94 -24.73
N LEU A 43 -21.38 22.03 -26.04
CA LEU A 43 -21.77 20.99 -26.99
C LEU A 43 -20.51 20.32 -27.57
N PHE A 44 -20.19 19.12 -27.09
CA PHE A 44 -19.13 18.30 -27.65
C PHE A 44 -19.58 17.65 -28.96
N CYS A 45 -18.86 17.93 -30.05
CA CYS A 45 -19.04 17.25 -31.32
C CYS A 45 -17.85 16.32 -31.56
N ALA A 46 -18.08 15.02 -31.70
CA ALA A 46 -16.99 14.05 -31.85
C ALA A 46 -17.23 13.03 -32.97
N ASN A 47 -16.17 12.43 -33.49
CA ASN A 47 -16.27 11.23 -34.33
C ASN A 47 -16.72 10.01 -33.50
N HIS A 48 -17.29 8.98 -34.14
CA HIS A 48 -17.87 7.82 -33.43
C HIS A 48 -17.29 6.45 -33.81
N PRO A 49 -15.99 6.20 -33.58
CA PRO A 49 -15.33 4.98 -34.05
C PRO A 49 -15.58 3.72 -33.18
N ASN A 50 -16.10 3.81 -31.96
CA ASN A 50 -16.16 2.67 -31.01
C ASN A 50 -17.42 2.66 -30.11
N SER A 51 -18.55 3.13 -30.64
CA SER A 51 -19.88 2.98 -30.03
C SER A 51 -19.88 3.38 -28.54
N LEU A 52 -20.28 2.51 -27.61
CA LEU A 52 -20.42 2.83 -26.18
C LEU A 52 -19.12 3.27 -25.47
N VAL A 53 -17.95 3.03 -26.06
CA VAL A 53 -16.67 3.45 -25.47
C VAL A 53 -16.44 4.95 -25.65
N ASP A 54 -16.89 5.53 -26.77
CA ASP A 54 -16.62 6.92 -27.14
C ASP A 54 -17.22 7.93 -26.16
N PRO A 55 -18.50 7.82 -25.74
CA PRO A 55 -19.08 8.70 -24.72
C PRO A 55 -18.31 8.69 -23.39
N ILE A 56 -17.77 7.53 -23.00
CA ILE A 56 -17.02 7.37 -21.75
C ILE A 56 -15.67 8.09 -21.85
N LEU A 57 -15.00 8.00 -23.01
CA LEU A 57 -13.75 8.70 -23.27
C LEU A 57 -13.91 10.22 -23.28
N ILE A 58 -14.99 10.72 -23.88
CA ILE A 58 -15.33 12.15 -23.83
C ILE A 58 -15.60 12.58 -22.38
N GLY A 59 -16.32 11.77 -21.59
CA GLY A 59 -16.52 12.02 -20.17
C GLY A 59 -15.20 12.07 -19.36
N ILE A 60 -14.21 11.23 -19.71
CA ILE A 60 -12.86 11.26 -19.12
C ILE A 60 -12.13 12.56 -19.51
N ALA A 61 -12.23 12.99 -20.77
CA ALA A 61 -11.58 14.20 -21.26
C ALA A 61 -12.19 15.48 -20.68
N ALA A 62 -13.52 15.56 -20.66
CA ALA A 62 -14.26 16.72 -20.19
C ALA A 62 -14.10 16.99 -18.68
N ARG A 63 -13.76 15.97 -17.88
CA ARG A 63 -13.67 16.02 -16.40
C ARG A 63 -14.94 16.54 -15.71
N ARG A 64 -16.07 16.55 -16.42
CA ARG A 64 -17.41 16.86 -15.93
C ARG A 64 -18.43 15.91 -16.56
N PRO A 65 -19.60 15.71 -15.94
CA PRO A 65 -20.68 14.91 -16.52
C PRO A 65 -21.07 15.38 -17.94
N VAL A 66 -21.03 14.46 -18.91
CA VAL A 66 -21.50 14.72 -20.28
C VAL A 66 -22.68 13.81 -20.61
N SER A 67 -23.75 14.42 -21.12
CA SER A 67 -24.97 13.74 -21.53
C SER A 67 -25.01 13.58 -23.05
N PHE A 68 -25.22 12.36 -23.55
CA PHE A 68 -25.26 12.07 -24.98
C PHE A 68 -26.66 11.72 -25.46
N MET A 69 -26.88 11.92 -26.75
CA MET A 69 -28.04 11.34 -27.43
C MET A 69 -27.79 9.86 -27.75
N ALA A 70 -28.66 8.96 -27.28
CA ALA A 70 -28.54 7.52 -27.42
C ALA A 70 -29.76 6.91 -28.15
N LYS A 71 -29.59 5.76 -28.82
CA LYS A 71 -30.65 5.09 -29.59
C LYS A 71 -31.90 4.84 -28.71
N ALA A 72 -33.07 5.35 -29.13
CA ALA A 72 -34.30 5.30 -28.34
C ALA A 72 -34.71 3.88 -27.85
N PRO A 73 -34.58 2.80 -28.65
CA PRO A 73 -34.77 1.43 -28.17
C PRO A 73 -33.97 1.04 -26.91
N LEU A 74 -32.78 1.61 -26.70
CA LEU A 74 -31.95 1.28 -25.53
C LEU A 74 -32.61 1.69 -24.21
N PHE A 75 -33.45 2.73 -24.23
CA PHE A 75 -34.18 3.21 -23.05
C PHE A 75 -35.29 2.27 -22.59
N LYS A 76 -35.71 1.34 -23.45
CA LYS A 76 -36.73 0.32 -23.17
C LYS A 76 -36.12 -1.04 -22.80
N THR A 77 -34.79 -1.20 -22.92
CA THR A 77 -34.12 -2.47 -22.64
C THR A 77 -34.05 -2.71 -21.11
N PRO A 78 -34.45 -3.89 -20.61
CA PRO A 78 -34.34 -4.24 -19.18
C PRO A 78 -32.90 -4.06 -18.68
N LEU A 79 -32.72 -3.58 -17.45
CA LEU A 79 -31.43 -3.24 -16.82
C LEU A 79 -30.67 -2.06 -17.45
N LEU A 80 -30.56 -2.00 -18.79
CA LEU A 80 -29.83 -0.96 -19.51
C LEU A 80 -30.57 0.39 -19.53
N GLY A 81 -31.91 0.38 -19.64
CA GLY A 81 -32.75 1.59 -19.66
C GLY A 81 -32.61 2.47 -18.41
N PRO A 82 -32.72 1.92 -17.18
CA PRO A 82 -32.48 2.66 -15.94
C PRO A 82 -31.06 3.23 -15.85
N ILE A 83 -30.04 2.49 -16.30
CA ILE A 83 -28.64 2.93 -16.32
C ILE A 83 -28.46 4.14 -17.24
N ILE A 84 -28.94 4.05 -18.48
CA ILE A 84 -28.84 5.12 -19.48
C ILE A 84 -29.58 6.39 -19.01
N LYS A 85 -30.74 6.25 -18.35
CA LYS A 85 -31.46 7.36 -17.73
C LYS A 85 -30.69 7.97 -16.56
N ALA A 86 -30.11 7.15 -15.67
CA ALA A 86 -29.29 7.61 -14.54
C ALA A 86 -27.99 8.32 -15.00
N LEU A 87 -27.47 7.97 -16.17
CA LEU A 87 -26.34 8.67 -16.81
C LEU A 87 -26.74 10.02 -17.45
N GLY A 88 -28.04 10.33 -17.52
CA GLY A 88 -28.55 11.58 -18.08
C GLY A 88 -28.61 11.60 -19.61
N MET A 89 -28.67 10.44 -20.28
CA MET A 89 -28.72 10.33 -21.74
C MET A 89 -30.10 10.73 -22.29
N VAL A 90 -30.13 11.26 -23.52
CA VAL A 90 -31.36 11.71 -24.20
C VAL A 90 -31.70 10.74 -25.35
N PRO A 91 -32.96 10.29 -25.53
CA PRO A 91 -33.31 9.38 -26.61
C PRO A 91 -33.22 10.08 -27.99
N ALA A 92 -32.61 9.41 -28.98
CA ALA A 92 -32.60 9.83 -30.38
C ALA A 92 -33.37 8.82 -31.26
N TYR A 93 -34.26 9.34 -32.12
CA TYR A 93 -35.07 8.55 -33.04
C TYR A 93 -34.53 8.69 -34.46
N ARG A 94 -34.11 7.59 -35.08
CA ARG A 94 -33.56 7.62 -36.45
C ARG A 94 -34.62 7.14 -37.44
N GLY A 95 -34.71 7.79 -38.61
CA GLY A 95 -35.67 7.39 -39.66
C GLY A 95 -35.46 5.97 -40.19
N ARG A 96 -34.22 5.44 -40.08
CA ARG A 96 -33.89 4.04 -40.41
C ARG A 96 -34.41 3.03 -39.37
N ASP A 97 -34.67 3.47 -38.12
CA ASP A 97 -35.20 2.62 -37.06
C ASP A 97 -36.75 2.63 -37.05
N ASP A 98 -37.37 3.81 -37.23
CA ASP A 98 -38.82 3.96 -37.42
C ASP A 98 -39.15 5.35 -38.05
N ALA A 99 -39.61 5.36 -39.30
CA ALA A 99 -39.92 6.58 -40.04
C ALA A 99 -41.06 7.41 -39.41
N ARG A 100 -41.98 6.79 -38.65
CA ARG A 100 -43.12 7.46 -38.01
C ARG A 100 -42.72 8.24 -36.74
N GLN A 101 -41.54 7.95 -36.18
CA GLN A 101 -41.07 8.52 -34.91
C GLN A 101 -40.09 9.69 -35.09
N VAL A 102 -39.74 10.07 -36.32
CA VAL A 102 -38.87 11.22 -36.60
C VAL A 102 -39.46 12.54 -36.07
N LYS A 103 -40.80 12.65 -36.01
CA LYS A 103 -41.51 13.79 -35.38
C LYS A 103 -41.21 13.92 -33.87
N LYS A 104 -40.74 12.87 -33.18
CA LYS A 104 -40.32 12.92 -31.77
C LYS A 104 -38.91 13.47 -31.56
N ASN A 105 -38.13 13.67 -32.63
CA ASN A 105 -36.80 14.25 -32.51
C ASN A 105 -36.83 15.70 -32.03
N SER A 106 -37.85 16.49 -32.38
CA SER A 106 -38.00 17.86 -31.85
C SER A 106 -38.09 17.88 -30.33
N ALA A 107 -38.85 16.96 -29.72
CA ALA A 107 -38.91 16.82 -28.28
C ALA A 107 -37.56 16.41 -27.66
N SER A 108 -36.80 15.53 -28.32
CA SER A 108 -35.44 15.18 -27.88
C SER A 108 -34.46 16.33 -28.00
N LEU A 109 -34.55 17.14 -29.06
CA LEU A 109 -33.73 18.33 -29.27
C LEU A 109 -34.04 19.40 -28.20
N ALA A 110 -35.32 19.62 -27.90
CA ALA A 110 -35.76 20.51 -26.82
C ALA A 110 -35.23 20.07 -25.43
N LEU A 111 -35.12 18.76 -25.16
CA LEU A 111 -34.49 18.25 -23.94
C LEU A 111 -32.99 18.54 -23.88
N VAL A 112 -32.29 18.49 -25.02
CA VAL A 112 -30.87 18.86 -25.12
C VAL A 112 -30.71 20.36 -24.89
N ALA A 113 -31.53 21.19 -25.55
CA ALA A 113 -31.52 22.64 -25.37
C ALA A 113 -31.81 23.04 -23.91
N LYS A 114 -32.79 22.40 -23.27
CA LYS A 114 -33.05 22.58 -21.82
C LYS A 114 -31.87 22.16 -20.95
N GLY A 115 -31.15 21.11 -21.33
CA GLY A 115 -29.93 20.68 -20.66
C GLY A 115 -28.81 21.72 -20.76
N LEU A 116 -28.58 22.24 -21.97
CA LEU A 116 -27.62 23.31 -22.23
C LEU A 116 -27.98 24.58 -21.45
N LYS A 117 -29.26 25.00 -21.45
CA LYS A 117 -29.75 26.14 -20.65
C LYS A 117 -29.52 25.99 -19.15
N ALA A 118 -29.49 24.75 -18.64
CA ALA A 118 -29.12 24.45 -17.25
C ALA A 118 -27.60 24.37 -17.02
N GLY A 119 -26.77 24.83 -17.96
CA GLY A 119 -25.31 24.82 -17.90
C GLY A 119 -24.70 23.42 -17.98
N ARG A 120 -25.41 22.42 -18.51
CA ARG A 120 -24.89 21.04 -18.64
C ARG A 120 -24.03 20.89 -19.90
N ALA A 121 -23.06 19.98 -19.83
CA ALA A 121 -22.32 19.57 -21.02
C ALA A 121 -23.08 18.47 -21.77
N MET A 122 -23.31 18.69 -23.06
CA MET A 122 -24.00 17.77 -23.96
C MET A 122 -23.02 17.26 -25.02
N GLY A 123 -23.25 16.06 -25.53
CA GLY A 123 -22.41 15.45 -26.56
C GLY A 123 -23.23 14.87 -27.71
N ILE A 124 -22.74 15.05 -28.94
CA ILE A 124 -23.31 14.51 -30.17
C ILE A 124 -22.23 13.96 -31.09
N PHE A 125 -22.58 12.89 -31.80
CA PHE A 125 -21.78 12.32 -32.89
C PHE A 125 -22.44 12.68 -34.22
N PRO A 126 -21.97 13.70 -34.96
CA PRO A 126 -22.69 14.23 -36.11
C PRO A 126 -22.70 13.29 -37.32
N GLU A 127 -21.86 12.25 -37.36
CA GLU A 127 -21.94 11.15 -38.35
C GLU A 127 -23.27 10.38 -38.25
N GLY A 128 -23.89 10.37 -37.07
CA GLY A 128 -25.17 9.70 -36.80
C GLY A 128 -25.09 8.17 -36.80
N ILE A 129 -23.94 7.58 -37.12
CA ILE A 129 -23.63 6.14 -37.08
C ILE A 129 -22.23 5.94 -36.50
N SER A 130 -21.98 4.76 -35.92
CA SER A 130 -20.61 4.36 -35.58
C SER A 130 -19.96 3.68 -36.77
N SER A 131 -18.72 4.05 -37.10
CA SER A 131 -17.96 3.54 -38.25
C SER A 131 -16.65 2.91 -37.80
N ASP A 132 -16.16 1.92 -38.53
CA ASP A 132 -14.84 1.34 -38.30
C ASP A 132 -13.71 2.03 -39.05
N LYS A 133 -14.05 2.88 -40.02
CA LYS A 133 -13.08 3.61 -40.81
C LYS A 133 -12.37 4.64 -39.93
N ARG A 134 -11.08 4.86 -40.19
CA ARG A 134 -10.29 5.90 -39.51
C ARG A 134 -10.71 7.30 -39.94
N GLN A 135 -11.16 7.42 -41.18
CA GLN A 135 -11.66 8.66 -41.76
C GLN A 135 -13.02 9.04 -41.22
N LEU A 136 -13.27 10.36 -41.18
CA LEU A 136 -14.58 10.92 -40.86
C LEU A 136 -15.61 10.50 -41.91
N GLY A 137 -16.76 9.98 -41.47
CA GLY A 137 -17.93 9.81 -42.34
C GLY A 137 -18.60 11.13 -42.68
N MET A 138 -19.73 11.06 -43.39
CA MET A 138 -20.53 12.24 -43.72
C MET A 138 -21.11 12.88 -42.45
N VAL A 139 -20.77 14.15 -42.21
CA VAL A 139 -21.26 14.96 -41.08
C VAL A 139 -22.67 15.44 -41.39
N ARG A 140 -23.63 15.12 -40.51
CA ARG A 140 -25.04 15.51 -40.64
C ARG A 140 -25.33 16.80 -39.87
N SER A 141 -26.39 17.50 -40.26
CA SER A 141 -26.81 18.80 -39.70
C SER A 141 -27.36 18.77 -38.27
N GLY A 142 -27.39 17.62 -37.60
CA GLY A 142 -28.00 17.47 -36.27
C GLY A 142 -27.31 18.31 -35.19
N ALA A 143 -25.98 18.39 -35.21
CA ALA A 143 -25.21 19.20 -34.27
C ALA A 143 -25.48 20.71 -34.46
N ALA A 144 -25.42 21.18 -35.71
CA ALA A 144 -25.73 22.55 -36.06
C ALA A 144 -27.18 22.94 -35.69
N ARG A 145 -28.14 22.04 -35.88
CA ARG A 145 -29.54 22.29 -35.47
C ARG A 145 -29.67 22.47 -33.96
N ILE A 146 -29.02 21.63 -33.15
CA ILE A 146 -29.04 21.75 -31.68
C ILE A 146 -28.44 23.08 -31.23
N ALA A 147 -27.29 23.44 -31.82
CA ALA A 147 -26.58 24.67 -31.50
C ALA A 147 -27.45 25.91 -31.74
N LEU A 148 -28.02 26.03 -32.94
CA LEU A 148 -28.84 27.19 -33.33
C LEU A 148 -30.17 27.23 -32.57
N GLU A 149 -30.82 26.08 -32.35
CA GLU A 149 -32.05 26.01 -31.55
C GLU A 149 -31.80 26.35 -30.08
N ALA A 150 -30.64 25.97 -29.51
CA ALA A 150 -30.27 26.36 -28.16
C ALA A 150 -30.03 27.88 -28.03
N PHE A 151 -29.42 28.48 -29.05
CA PHE A 151 -29.19 29.92 -29.12
C PHE A 151 -30.52 30.70 -29.09
N ASP A 152 -31.48 30.31 -29.95
CA ASP A 152 -32.81 30.92 -30.00
C ASP A 152 -33.60 30.77 -28.69
N ASN A 153 -33.31 29.72 -27.91
CA ASN A 153 -33.91 29.46 -26.60
C ASN A 153 -33.21 30.17 -25.42
N GLY A 154 -32.28 31.08 -25.72
CA GLY A 154 -31.58 31.93 -24.75
C GLY A 154 -30.30 31.34 -24.17
N VAL A 155 -29.66 30.37 -24.84
CA VAL A 155 -28.32 29.87 -24.50
C VAL A 155 -27.29 30.58 -25.39
N THR A 156 -27.05 31.85 -25.12
CA THR A 156 -26.21 32.71 -25.97
C THR A 156 -24.72 32.47 -25.78
N ASP A 157 -24.29 31.90 -24.66
CA ASP A 157 -22.90 31.58 -24.30
C ASP A 157 -22.46 30.14 -24.66
N LEU A 158 -23.14 29.52 -25.63
CA LEU A 158 -22.89 28.13 -26.01
C LEU A 158 -21.56 27.97 -26.77
N ILE A 159 -20.67 27.16 -26.20
CA ILE A 159 -19.40 26.77 -26.83
C ILE A 159 -19.53 25.38 -27.45
N ILE A 160 -19.24 25.27 -28.76
CA ILE A 160 -19.12 23.98 -29.45
C ILE A 160 -17.66 23.54 -29.45
N ILE A 161 -17.39 22.30 -29.04
CA ILE A 161 -16.02 21.76 -28.99
C ILE A 161 -15.90 20.54 -29.92
N PRO A 162 -15.14 20.64 -31.02
CA PRO A 162 -14.77 19.50 -31.84
C PRO A 162 -13.76 18.61 -31.10
N LEU A 163 -14.06 17.32 -31.00
CA LEU A 163 -13.24 16.31 -30.32
C LEU A 163 -12.91 15.15 -31.25
N GLY A 164 -11.62 14.89 -31.42
CA GLY A 164 -11.13 13.76 -32.20
C GLY A 164 -10.74 12.59 -31.31
N ILE A 165 -11.42 11.46 -31.45
CA ILE A 165 -11.11 10.21 -30.76
C ILE A 165 -10.31 9.30 -31.70
N ASN A 166 -9.02 9.17 -31.42
CA ASN A 166 -8.06 8.44 -32.24
C ASN A 166 -7.58 7.18 -31.51
N TYR A 167 -7.91 6.00 -32.04
CA TYR A 167 -7.48 4.71 -31.50
C TYR A 167 -6.26 4.19 -32.26
N ASP A 168 -5.30 3.59 -31.55
CA ASP A 168 -4.23 2.83 -32.20
C ASP A 168 -4.78 1.49 -32.73
N LYS A 169 -5.37 0.71 -31.82
CA LYS A 169 -6.09 -0.55 -32.10
C LYS A 169 -7.27 -0.70 -31.14
N LYS A 170 -8.50 -0.45 -31.58
CA LYS A 170 -9.67 -0.32 -30.68
C LYS A 170 -10.20 -1.64 -30.11
N GLU A 171 -9.83 -2.76 -30.72
CA GLU A 171 -10.23 -4.11 -30.32
C GLU A 171 -9.21 -4.81 -29.42
N GLN A 172 -8.04 -4.20 -29.22
CA GLN A 172 -6.94 -4.79 -28.47
C GLN A 172 -6.86 -4.22 -27.05
N LEU A 173 -6.94 -5.11 -26.05
CA LEU A 173 -6.69 -4.76 -24.66
C LEU A 173 -5.25 -4.22 -24.47
N GLY A 174 -5.10 -3.11 -23.76
CA GLY A 174 -3.81 -2.45 -23.53
C GLY A 174 -3.40 -1.47 -24.62
N SER A 175 -4.28 -1.24 -25.60
CA SER A 175 -4.07 -0.29 -26.69
C SER A 175 -4.11 1.17 -26.20
N LYS A 176 -3.80 2.09 -27.10
CA LYS A 176 -3.69 3.53 -26.83
C LYS A 176 -4.85 4.28 -27.46
N VAL A 177 -5.26 5.34 -26.77
CA VAL A 177 -6.25 6.30 -27.25
C VAL A 177 -5.66 7.69 -27.13
N TRP A 178 -5.80 8.49 -28.17
CA TRP A 178 -5.48 9.90 -28.16
C TRP A 178 -6.76 10.69 -28.43
N ILE A 179 -7.08 11.60 -27.53
CA ILE A 179 -8.20 12.53 -27.63
C ILE A 179 -7.60 13.90 -27.94
N ASP A 180 -7.94 14.45 -29.10
CA ASP A 180 -7.51 15.78 -29.50
C ASP A 180 -8.68 16.77 -29.38
N VAL A 181 -8.48 17.83 -28.60
CA VAL A 181 -9.47 18.88 -28.40
C VAL A 181 -9.19 20.00 -29.39
N GLY A 182 -10.09 20.18 -30.35
CA GLY A 182 -9.97 21.24 -31.36
C GLY A 182 -10.27 22.62 -30.79
N GLN A 183 -10.23 23.63 -31.67
CA GLN A 183 -10.53 25.00 -31.26
C GLN A 183 -12.01 25.13 -30.88
N PRO A 184 -12.33 25.78 -29.76
CA PRO A 184 -13.71 26.03 -29.36
C PRO A 184 -14.36 27.01 -30.33
N LEU A 185 -15.58 26.70 -30.76
CA LEU A 185 -16.41 27.59 -31.56
C LEU A 185 -17.41 28.29 -30.64
N ASP A 186 -17.25 29.60 -30.46
CA ASP A 186 -18.17 30.41 -29.66
C ASP A 186 -19.31 30.93 -30.54
N LEU A 187 -20.52 30.40 -30.30
CA LEU A 187 -21.70 30.78 -31.08
C LEU A 187 -22.11 32.24 -30.91
N ALA A 188 -21.79 32.87 -29.78
CA ALA A 188 -22.10 34.27 -29.54
C ALA A 188 -21.44 35.18 -30.56
N SER A 189 -20.18 34.89 -30.88
CA SER A 189 -19.39 35.60 -31.89
C SER A 189 -19.68 35.09 -33.32
N TRP A 190 -19.86 33.78 -33.48
CA TRP A 190 -19.97 33.16 -34.78
C TRP A 190 -21.26 33.51 -35.53
N ILE A 191 -22.40 33.56 -34.85
CA ILE A 191 -23.70 33.83 -35.49
C ILE A 191 -23.72 35.23 -36.13
N PRO A 192 -23.39 36.33 -35.43
CA PRO A 192 -23.35 37.66 -36.03
C PRO A 192 -22.41 37.77 -37.24
N GLU A 193 -21.22 37.17 -37.17
CA GLU A 193 -20.24 37.18 -38.26
C GLU A 193 -20.72 36.47 -39.54
N HIS A 194 -21.68 35.56 -39.39
CA HIS A 194 -22.12 34.64 -40.44
C HIS A 194 -23.57 34.87 -40.88
N SER A 195 -24.27 35.80 -40.20
CA SER A 195 -25.63 36.22 -40.51
C SER A 195 -25.60 37.37 -41.51
N GLN A 196 -26.60 37.46 -42.38
CA GLN A 196 -26.77 38.59 -43.28
C GLN A 196 -27.80 39.57 -42.73
N ASP A 197 -27.66 40.84 -43.05
CA ASP A 197 -28.70 41.86 -42.84
C ASP A 197 -29.87 41.57 -43.80
N ASN A 198 -30.82 40.77 -43.33
CA ASN A 198 -32.09 40.55 -44.02
C ASN A 198 -33.09 41.64 -43.59
N GLU A 199 -33.96 42.09 -44.50
CA GLU A 199 -35.02 43.07 -44.21
C GLU A 199 -36.01 42.57 -43.12
N GLU A 200 -36.16 41.25 -42.96
CA GLU A 200 -36.88 40.61 -41.86
C GLU A 200 -35.93 39.72 -41.03
N PRO A 201 -35.90 39.84 -39.69
CA PRO A 201 -35.07 39.00 -38.82
C PRO A 201 -35.57 37.54 -38.83
N ILE A 202 -34.79 36.64 -39.42
CA ILE A 202 -35.04 35.20 -39.37
C ILE A 202 -34.34 34.63 -38.13
N ALA A 203 -35.05 33.80 -37.37
CA ALA A 203 -34.44 33.09 -36.24
C ALA A 203 -33.27 32.20 -36.71
N PRO A 204 -32.09 32.26 -36.07
CA PRO A 204 -30.91 31.46 -36.45
C PRO A 204 -31.20 29.97 -36.69
N SER A 205 -32.10 29.34 -35.94
CA SER A 205 -32.46 27.92 -36.13
C SER A 205 -33.23 27.62 -37.42
N ASP A 206 -33.97 28.60 -37.95
CA ASP A 206 -34.76 28.48 -39.18
C ASP A 206 -33.93 28.76 -40.45
N ASP A 207 -32.80 29.46 -40.31
CA ASP A 207 -31.88 29.72 -41.43
C ASP A 207 -31.18 28.43 -41.92
N LYS A 208 -31.53 28.00 -43.14
CA LYS A 208 -30.93 26.81 -43.76
C LYS A 208 -29.47 27.00 -44.17
N ARG A 209 -29.07 28.21 -44.54
CA ARG A 209 -27.72 28.54 -45.00
C ARG A 209 -26.76 28.57 -43.83
N LEU A 210 -27.15 29.24 -42.73
CA LEU A 210 -26.38 29.28 -41.48
C LEU A 210 -26.12 27.87 -40.95
N ARG A 211 -27.16 27.03 -40.89
CA ARG A 211 -27.04 25.62 -40.49
C ARG A 211 -26.12 24.81 -41.40
N ARG A 212 -26.16 25.03 -42.72
CA ARG A 212 -25.27 24.34 -43.66
C ARG A 212 -23.81 24.75 -43.43
N LYS A 213 -23.54 26.05 -43.32
CA LYS A 213 -22.21 26.60 -43.08
C LYS A 213 -21.61 26.08 -41.76
N LEU A 214 -22.40 26.09 -40.68
CA LEU A 214 -21.99 25.51 -39.40
C LEU A 214 -21.70 24.01 -39.51
N THR A 215 -22.47 23.27 -40.31
CA THR A 215 -22.24 21.83 -40.52
C THR A 215 -20.92 21.57 -41.26
N GLU A 216 -20.61 22.36 -42.29
CA GLU A 216 -19.37 22.26 -43.07
C GLU A 216 -18.14 22.63 -42.22
N GLU A 217 -18.25 23.68 -41.41
CA GLU A 217 -17.19 24.12 -40.51
C GLU A 217 -16.92 23.09 -39.41
N LEU A 218 -17.97 22.52 -38.80
CA LEU A 218 -17.82 21.42 -37.86
C LEU A 218 -17.19 20.18 -38.52
N GLY A 219 -17.48 19.91 -39.79
CA GLY A 219 -16.84 18.83 -40.55
C GLY A 219 -15.34 19.07 -40.73
N THR A 220 -14.96 20.28 -41.10
CA THR A 220 -13.55 20.70 -41.25
C THR A 220 -12.82 20.64 -39.91
N ALA A 221 -13.42 21.18 -38.85
CA ALA A 221 -12.86 21.15 -37.50
C ALA A 221 -12.69 19.71 -36.97
N LEU A 222 -13.61 18.80 -37.30
CA LEU A 222 -13.50 17.38 -36.95
C LEU A 222 -12.39 16.67 -37.72
N LYS A 223 -12.22 16.93 -39.02
CA LYS A 223 -11.09 16.41 -39.81
C LYS A 223 -9.74 16.82 -39.20
N ASN A 224 -9.64 18.04 -38.68
CA ASN A 224 -8.42 18.58 -38.08
C ASN A 224 -8.03 17.90 -36.76
N VAL A 225 -8.95 17.26 -36.03
CA VAL A 225 -8.67 16.61 -34.74
C VAL A 225 -8.57 15.09 -34.83
N ILE A 226 -8.85 14.51 -35.99
CA ILE A 226 -8.70 13.07 -36.23
C ILE A 226 -7.54 12.76 -37.18
N VAL A 227 -7.14 11.49 -37.24
CA VAL A 227 -6.26 10.99 -38.31
C VAL A 227 -7.11 10.80 -39.58
N HIS A 228 -7.10 11.79 -40.46
CA HIS A 228 -7.85 11.80 -41.71
C HIS A 228 -6.92 11.89 -42.91
N VAL A 229 -7.15 11.05 -43.92
CA VAL A 229 -6.56 11.20 -45.26
C VAL A 229 -7.71 11.35 -46.24
N ASP A 230 -7.64 12.35 -47.12
CA ASP A 230 -8.72 12.62 -48.07
C ASP A 230 -8.83 11.51 -49.13
N ASN A 231 -7.70 10.93 -49.56
CA ASN A 231 -7.68 9.76 -50.43
C ASN A 231 -7.79 8.43 -49.63
N THR A 232 -8.83 7.64 -49.88
CA THR A 232 -9.08 6.34 -49.21
C THR A 232 -8.05 5.27 -49.50
N ASP A 233 -7.41 5.32 -50.67
CA ASP A 233 -6.51 4.24 -51.11
C ASP A 233 -5.19 4.25 -50.34
N TRP A 234 -4.87 5.38 -49.68
CA TRP A 234 -3.61 5.59 -48.97
C TRP A 234 -3.70 5.31 -47.46
N ASP A 235 -4.90 5.12 -46.89
CA ASP A 235 -5.09 4.79 -45.46
C ASP A 235 -4.31 3.52 -45.01
N PRO A 236 -4.23 2.43 -45.80
CA PRO A 236 -3.43 1.26 -45.43
C PRO A 236 -1.94 1.57 -45.24
N LEU A 237 -1.40 2.50 -46.04
CA LEU A 237 0.02 2.85 -46.09
C LEU A 237 0.46 3.77 -44.95
N LEU A 238 -0.47 4.48 -44.30
CA LEU A 238 -0.16 5.32 -43.13
C LEU A 238 0.58 4.56 -42.03
N THR A 239 0.23 3.29 -41.83
CA THR A 239 0.87 2.44 -40.82
C THR A 239 2.33 2.19 -41.17
N ASP A 240 2.61 1.94 -42.46
CA ASP A 240 3.94 1.64 -42.96
C ASP A 240 4.83 2.88 -42.94
N LEU A 241 4.30 4.03 -43.38
CA LEU A 241 4.97 5.32 -43.30
C LEU A 241 5.34 5.66 -41.85
N GLU A 242 4.42 5.47 -40.89
CA GLU A 242 4.72 5.69 -39.47
C GLU A 242 5.88 4.80 -38.97
N ILE A 243 5.90 3.52 -39.36
CA ILE A 243 6.95 2.58 -38.94
C ILE A 243 8.30 2.96 -39.55
N ILE A 244 8.34 3.31 -40.85
CA ILE A 244 9.56 3.72 -41.54
C ILE A 244 10.12 4.98 -40.86
N PHE A 245 9.25 5.97 -40.61
CA PHE A 245 9.60 7.26 -40.03
C PHE A 245 10.08 7.15 -38.59
N LYS A 246 9.44 6.33 -37.75
CA LYS A 246 9.83 6.09 -36.35
C LYS A 246 11.25 5.53 -36.19
N ARG A 247 11.81 4.88 -37.20
CA ARG A 247 13.11 4.18 -37.11
C ARG A 247 14.26 4.93 -37.79
N THR A 248 14.04 6.18 -38.19
CA THR A 248 15.03 7.07 -38.82
C THR A 248 16.11 7.58 -37.86
N LYS A 249 15.96 7.40 -36.52
CA LYS A 249 16.78 8.06 -35.47
C LYS A 249 16.79 9.60 -35.57
N HIS A 250 15.84 10.17 -36.30
CA HIS A 250 15.69 11.60 -36.45
C HIS A 250 15.17 12.21 -35.15
N LYS A 251 16.06 12.86 -34.39
CA LYS A 251 15.82 13.31 -33.00
C LYS A 251 14.51 14.10 -32.80
N PRO A 252 14.11 15.03 -33.69
CA PRO A 252 12.87 15.77 -33.46
C PRO A 252 11.60 14.96 -33.81
N SER A 253 11.67 13.99 -34.73
CA SER A 253 10.56 13.06 -34.99
C SER A 253 10.32 12.14 -33.79
N ASP A 254 11.38 11.60 -33.19
CA ASP A 254 11.32 10.65 -32.06
C ASP A 254 10.61 11.22 -30.81
N GLN A 255 10.50 12.54 -30.71
CA GLN A 255 9.85 13.23 -29.59
C GLN A 255 8.31 13.21 -29.66
N VAL A 256 7.71 12.95 -30.83
CA VAL A 256 6.26 12.96 -31.04
C VAL A 256 5.62 11.60 -30.71
N PRO A 257 4.55 11.51 -29.90
CA PRO A 257 3.82 10.27 -29.68
C PRO A 257 3.31 9.60 -30.97
N ALA A 258 3.22 8.26 -30.99
CA ALA A 258 2.88 7.47 -32.18
C ALA A 258 1.63 7.94 -32.95
N LEU A 259 0.50 8.14 -32.26
CA LEU A 259 -0.76 8.58 -32.90
C LEU A 259 -0.68 10.00 -33.46
N MET A 260 -0.03 10.91 -32.75
CA MET A 260 0.20 12.29 -33.24
C MET A 260 1.13 12.30 -34.45
N ARG A 261 2.14 11.42 -34.46
CA ARG A 261 3.04 11.25 -35.61
C ARG A 261 2.27 10.75 -36.83
N ARG A 262 1.39 9.77 -36.64
CA ARG A 262 0.50 9.26 -37.69
C ARG A 262 -0.43 10.35 -38.22
N LYS A 263 -1.00 11.19 -37.34
CA LYS A 263 -1.77 12.35 -37.77
C LYS A 263 -0.94 13.31 -38.62
N ARG A 264 0.25 13.70 -38.15
CA ARG A 264 1.12 14.61 -38.93
C ARG A 264 1.48 14.05 -40.29
N ILE A 265 1.71 12.74 -40.39
CA ILE A 265 1.94 12.08 -41.68
C ILE A 265 0.69 12.20 -42.56
N ALA A 266 -0.49 11.95 -42.01
CA ALA A 266 -1.75 12.11 -42.75
C ALA A 266 -1.98 13.56 -43.22
N ASP A 267 -1.79 14.55 -42.34
CA ASP A 267 -1.93 15.97 -42.66
C ASP A 267 -0.91 16.40 -43.73
N ALA A 268 0.34 15.93 -43.64
CA ALA A 268 1.36 16.20 -44.64
C ALA A 268 1.02 15.58 -46.01
N ILE A 269 0.50 14.35 -46.02
CA ILE A 269 0.04 13.69 -47.25
C ILE A 269 -1.09 14.49 -47.89
N ASN A 270 -2.08 14.94 -47.11
CA ASN A 270 -3.18 15.76 -47.65
C ASN A 270 -2.65 17.08 -48.22
N TYR A 271 -1.73 17.74 -47.50
CA TYR A 271 -1.09 18.97 -47.95
C TYR A 271 -0.35 18.79 -49.29
N TYR A 272 0.52 17.78 -49.40
CA TYR A 272 1.24 17.52 -50.65
C TYR A 272 0.32 17.03 -51.76
N TYR A 273 -0.74 16.28 -51.45
CA TYR A 273 -1.73 15.88 -52.46
C TYR A 273 -2.48 17.08 -53.04
N GLU A 274 -2.77 18.10 -52.24
CA GLU A 274 -3.45 19.31 -52.70
C GLU A 274 -2.52 20.26 -53.47
N GLN A 275 -1.24 20.37 -53.06
CA GLN A 275 -0.29 21.34 -53.60
C GLN A 275 0.61 20.77 -54.72
N ASP A 276 1.03 19.51 -54.62
CA ASP A 276 1.94 18.81 -55.55
C ASP A 276 1.63 17.29 -55.62
N PRO A 277 0.58 16.90 -56.37
CA PRO A 277 0.14 15.51 -56.47
C PRO A 277 1.22 14.54 -56.97
N ALA A 278 2.08 14.99 -57.89
CA ALA A 278 3.10 14.14 -58.51
C ALA A 278 4.13 13.64 -57.50
N THR A 279 4.58 14.53 -56.61
CA THR A 279 5.51 14.19 -55.53
C THR A 279 4.88 13.26 -54.49
N ALA A 280 3.61 13.47 -54.15
CA ALA A 280 2.88 12.59 -53.23
C ALA A 280 2.76 11.16 -53.80
N GLU A 281 2.40 11.03 -55.08
CA GLU A 281 2.31 9.75 -55.78
C GLU A 281 3.66 9.04 -55.89
N GLU A 282 4.76 9.77 -56.12
CA GLU A 282 6.10 9.20 -56.20
C GLU A 282 6.53 8.54 -54.88
N ILE A 283 6.34 9.23 -53.75
CA ILE A 283 6.70 8.74 -52.42
C ILE A 283 5.87 7.51 -52.06
N ILE A 284 4.56 7.58 -52.30
CA ILE A 284 3.63 6.48 -52.07
C ILE A 284 4.01 5.28 -52.94
N GLY A 285 4.30 5.48 -54.22
CA GLY A 285 4.75 4.45 -55.14
C GLY A 285 6.06 3.77 -54.71
N LYS A 286 7.04 4.53 -54.21
CA LYS A 286 8.29 3.99 -53.63
C LYS A 286 8.02 3.10 -52.42
N VAL A 287 7.12 3.52 -51.52
CA VAL A 287 6.76 2.76 -50.31
C VAL A 287 5.97 1.50 -50.65
N GLU A 288 5.02 1.58 -51.58
CA GLU A 288 4.27 0.42 -52.07
C GLU A 288 5.16 -0.62 -52.74
N SER A 289 6.10 -0.17 -53.59
CA SER A 289 7.06 -1.06 -54.25
C SER A 289 7.90 -1.81 -53.22
N TYR A 290 8.44 -1.09 -52.24
CA TYR A 290 9.20 -1.68 -51.14
C TYR A 290 8.37 -2.64 -50.28
N HIS A 291 7.11 -2.31 -50.02
CA HIS A 291 6.18 -3.18 -49.30
C HIS A 291 5.92 -4.50 -50.06
N ARG A 292 5.80 -4.45 -51.40
CA ARG A 292 5.68 -5.67 -52.23
C ARG A 292 6.94 -6.54 -52.15
N GLU A 293 8.13 -5.95 -52.23
CA GLU A 293 9.40 -6.68 -52.12
C GLU A 293 9.58 -7.36 -50.76
N LEU A 294 9.20 -6.69 -49.67
CA LEU A 294 9.23 -7.29 -48.34
C LEU A 294 8.27 -8.47 -48.20
N ARG A 295 7.05 -8.37 -48.78
CA ARG A 295 6.11 -9.48 -48.79
C ARG A 295 6.66 -10.70 -49.54
N VAL A 296 7.37 -10.50 -50.65
CA VAL A 296 8.06 -11.59 -51.38
C VAL A 296 9.14 -12.24 -50.52
N ALA A 297 9.87 -11.45 -49.72
CA ALA A 297 10.84 -11.97 -48.76
C ALA A 297 10.21 -12.64 -47.51
N GLY A 298 8.88 -12.55 -47.34
CA GLY A 298 8.17 -13.01 -46.15
C GLY A 298 8.42 -12.13 -44.92
N LEU A 299 8.82 -10.88 -45.13
CA LEU A 299 9.12 -9.90 -44.10
C LEU A 299 8.05 -8.81 -44.04
N VAL A 300 8.05 -8.08 -42.93
CA VAL A 300 7.23 -6.88 -42.72
C VAL A 300 8.14 -5.69 -42.40
N ILE A 301 7.73 -4.48 -42.78
CA ILE A 301 8.48 -3.23 -42.58
C ILE A 301 8.95 -3.01 -41.13
N ASP A 302 8.20 -3.54 -40.15
CA ASP A 302 8.51 -3.48 -38.71
C ASP A 302 9.55 -4.52 -38.24
N ASP A 303 10.08 -5.38 -39.10
CA ASP A 303 10.99 -6.44 -38.66
C ASP A 303 12.33 -5.87 -38.12
N PRO A 304 12.82 -6.36 -36.95
CA PRO A 304 14.04 -5.83 -36.33
C PRO A 304 15.29 -5.97 -37.20
N ILE A 305 15.33 -7.01 -38.04
CA ILE A 305 16.48 -7.32 -38.91
C ILE A 305 16.76 -6.22 -39.94
N LEU A 306 15.76 -5.43 -40.32
CA LEU A 306 15.91 -4.34 -41.29
C LEU A 306 16.58 -3.09 -40.69
N ASN A 307 16.73 -3.03 -39.36
CA ASN A 307 17.02 -1.76 -38.66
C ASN A 307 18.19 -1.83 -37.67
N ARG A 308 18.84 -2.99 -37.55
CA ARG A 308 19.86 -3.25 -36.54
C ARG A 308 21.09 -3.92 -37.16
N SER A 309 22.23 -3.77 -36.51
CA SER A 309 23.41 -4.57 -36.85
C SER A 309 23.08 -6.06 -36.76
N ARG A 310 23.77 -6.89 -37.54
CA ARG A 310 23.49 -8.33 -37.61
C ARG A 310 23.61 -9.02 -36.23
N THR A 311 24.61 -8.64 -35.44
CA THR A 311 24.83 -9.13 -34.08
C THR A 311 23.66 -8.81 -33.16
N TYR A 312 23.22 -7.56 -33.16
CA TYR A 312 22.08 -7.13 -32.35
C TYR A 312 20.77 -7.77 -32.83
N ALA A 313 20.61 -7.98 -34.13
CA ALA A 313 19.47 -8.70 -34.69
C ALA A 313 19.40 -10.16 -34.19
N ILE A 314 20.54 -10.86 -34.16
CA ILE A 314 20.65 -12.21 -33.58
C ILE A 314 20.31 -12.20 -32.08
N PHE A 315 20.86 -11.25 -31.32
CA PHE A 315 20.53 -11.12 -29.89
C PHE A 315 19.02 -10.87 -29.68
N THR A 316 18.39 -9.98 -30.47
CA THR A 316 16.95 -9.74 -30.37
C THR A 316 16.12 -10.97 -30.73
N PHE A 317 16.59 -11.80 -31.67
CA PHE A 317 15.95 -13.06 -32.03
C PHE A 317 16.03 -14.07 -30.87
N LEU A 318 17.21 -14.26 -30.27
CA LEU A 318 17.40 -15.16 -29.13
C LEU A 318 16.59 -14.69 -27.90
N TRP A 319 16.56 -13.39 -27.66
CA TRP A 319 15.75 -12.80 -26.60
C TRP A 319 14.24 -13.03 -26.82
N GLN A 320 13.76 -12.86 -28.06
CA GLN A 320 12.37 -13.16 -28.40
C GLN A 320 12.03 -14.63 -28.15
N LEU A 321 12.93 -15.56 -28.52
CA LEU A 321 12.76 -16.98 -28.25
C LEU A 321 12.70 -17.26 -26.73
N ALA A 322 13.61 -16.67 -25.94
CA ALA A 322 13.61 -16.81 -24.49
C ALA A 322 12.29 -16.30 -23.87
N VAL A 323 11.78 -15.15 -24.32
CA VAL A 323 10.49 -14.61 -23.88
C VAL A 323 9.33 -15.55 -24.24
N LEU A 324 9.34 -16.15 -25.44
CA LEU A 324 8.31 -17.11 -25.83
C LEU A 324 8.34 -18.36 -24.94
N VAL A 325 9.52 -18.87 -24.60
CA VAL A 325 9.66 -20.06 -23.72
C VAL A 325 9.22 -19.73 -22.29
N LEU A 326 9.74 -18.63 -21.72
CA LEU A 326 9.48 -18.24 -20.33
C LEU A 326 7.98 -18.05 -20.03
N TRP A 327 7.27 -17.41 -20.96
CA TRP A 327 5.85 -17.08 -20.77
C TRP A 327 4.89 -18.16 -21.27
N PHE A 328 5.38 -19.26 -21.85
CA PHE A 328 4.54 -20.33 -22.40
C PHE A 328 3.68 -20.99 -21.32
N LEU A 329 4.25 -21.43 -20.21
CA LEU A 329 3.50 -22.14 -19.15
C LEU A 329 2.43 -21.27 -18.49
N PRO A 330 2.72 -20.01 -18.05
CA PRO A 330 1.68 -19.12 -17.52
C PRO A 330 0.58 -18.81 -18.55
N ALA A 331 0.95 -18.65 -19.83
CA ALA A 331 -0.02 -18.41 -20.89
C ALA A 331 -0.89 -19.65 -21.16
N LEU A 332 -0.31 -20.84 -21.15
CA LEU A 332 -1.02 -22.10 -21.31
C LEU A 332 -2.02 -22.31 -20.16
N PHE A 333 -1.58 -22.16 -18.92
CA PHE A 333 -2.46 -22.23 -17.75
C PHE A 333 -3.58 -21.19 -17.81
N GLY A 334 -3.24 -19.94 -18.11
CA GLY A 334 -4.22 -18.87 -18.29
C GLY A 334 -5.22 -19.17 -19.40
N SER A 335 -4.78 -19.83 -20.48
CA SER A 335 -5.65 -20.23 -21.58
C SER A 335 -6.60 -21.33 -21.15
N MET A 336 -6.10 -22.38 -20.50
CA MET A 336 -6.92 -23.50 -20.02
C MET A 336 -8.02 -23.00 -19.07
N MET A 337 -7.64 -22.20 -18.08
CA MET A 337 -8.57 -21.73 -17.05
C MET A 337 -9.58 -20.69 -17.56
N ASN A 338 -9.26 -19.98 -18.66
CA ASN A 338 -10.12 -18.96 -19.24
C ASN A 338 -10.71 -19.36 -20.60
N MET A 339 -10.52 -20.61 -21.05
CA MET A 339 -10.96 -21.04 -22.38
C MET A 339 -12.47 -20.99 -22.52
N VAL A 340 -13.18 -21.50 -21.52
CA VAL A 340 -14.65 -21.53 -21.50
C VAL A 340 -15.24 -20.12 -21.57
N PRO A 341 -14.96 -19.19 -20.62
CA PRO A 341 -15.54 -17.86 -20.67
C PRO A 341 -15.10 -17.09 -21.93
N PHE A 342 -13.89 -17.33 -22.45
CA PHE A 342 -13.41 -16.73 -23.69
C PHE A 342 -14.24 -17.16 -24.91
N LEU A 343 -14.44 -18.47 -25.10
CA LEU A 343 -15.20 -19.02 -26.23
C LEU A 343 -16.69 -18.62 -26.15
N VAL A 344 -17.28 -18.69 -24.96
CA VAL A 344 -18.68 -18.29 -24.73
C VAL A 344 -18.84 -16.80 -25.03
N THR A 345 -17.97 -15.94 -24.49
CA THR A 345 -18.02 -14.50 -24.76
C THR A 345 -17.91 -14.20 -26.25
N ARG A 346 -17.03 -14.90 -26.98
CA ARG A 346 -16.85 -14.69 -28.42
C ARG A 346 -18.07 -15.15 -29.23
N LYS A 347 -18.67 -16.29 -28.90
CA LYS A 347 -19.90 -16.77 -29.55
C LYS A 347 -21.10 -15.87 -29.26
N VAL A 348 -21.29 -15.47 -28.01
CA VAL A 348 -22.40 -14.60 -27.59
C VAL A 348 -22.26 -13.21 -28.21
N SER A 349 -21.08 -12.59 -28.12
CA SER A 349 -20.86 -11.26 -28.70
C SER A 349 -20.95 -11.22 -30.23
N ALA A 350 -20.68 -12.33 -30.92
CA ALA A 350 -20.86 -12.42 -32.37
C ALA A 350 -22.33 -12.38 -32.81
N LYS A 351 -23.27 -12.85 -31.97
CA LYS A 351 -24.72 -12.81 -32.27
C LYS A 351 -25.32 -11.40 -32.26
N PHE A 352 -24.64 -10.44 -31.64
CA PHE A 352 -25.10 -9.05 -31.53
C PHE A 352 -24.35 -8.10 -32.48
N GLN A 353 -23.61 -8.65 -33.45
CA GLN A 353 -22.93 -7.87 -34.48
C GLN A 353 -23.86 -7.66 -35.67
N ASP A 354 -24.06 -6.39 -36.04
CA ASP A 354 -24.66 -6.03 -37.32
C ASP A 354 -23.57 -5.99 -38.40
N ASP A 355 -23.87 -6.50 -39.59
CA ASP A 355 -22.94 -6.54 -40.72
C ASP A 355 -22.39 -5.13 -41.04
N GLY A 356 -21.06 -5.00 -41.03
CA GLY A 356 -20.36 -3.76 -41.36
C GLY A 356 -20.03 -2.82 -40.18
N GLN A 357 -20.40 -3.15 -38.93
CA GLN A 357 -20.01 -2.38 -37.73
C GLN A 357 -19.29 -3.27 -36.71
N LYS A 358 -17.96 -3.14 -36.54
CA LYS A 358 -17.20 -3.82 -35.48
C LYS A 358 -17.37 -3.11 -34.13
N THR A 359 -18.59 -3.16 -33.60
CA THR A 359 -18.91 -2.88 -32.17
C THR A 359 -18.43 -3.99 -31.22
N ILE A 360 -17.46 -4.80 -31.67
CA ILE A 360 -17.00 -6.01 -31.01
C ILE A 360 -16.43 -5.74 -29.61
N THR A 361 -15.77 -4.59 -29.42
CA THR A 361 -15.23 -4.20 -28.11
C THR A 361 -16.35 -3.95 -27.11
N THR A 362 -17.40 -3.25 -27.53
CA THR A 362 -18.57 -2.97 -26.72
C THR A 362 -19.24 -4.26 -26.24
N TRP A 363 -19.60 -5.15 -27.16
CA TRP A 363 -20.29 -6.40 -26.80
C TRP A 363 -19.40 -7.36 -26.03
N ARG A 364 -18.09 -7.39 -26.30
CA ARG A 364 -17.14 -8.17 -25.49
C ARG A 364 -17.05 -7.68 -24.05
N LEU A 365 -17.12 -6.37 -23.80
CA LEU A 365 -17.12 -5.84 -22.44
C LEU A 365 -18.46 -6.10 -21.75
N VAL A 366 -19.58 -5.82 -22.42
CA VAL A 366 -20.93 -5.95 -21.84
C VAL A 366 -21.27 -7.41 -21.53
N CYS A 367 -21.03 -8.33 -22.47
CA CYS A 367 -21.29 -9.75 -22.24
C CYS A 367 -20.16 -10.43 -21.47
N GLY A 368 -18.91 -10.04 -21.71
CA GLY A 368 -17.74 -10.71 -21.14
C GLY A 368 -17.61 -10.51 -19.64
N ILE A 369 -17.83 -9.29 -19.11
CA ILE A 369 -17.68 -9.05 -17.67
C ILE A 369 -18.58 -9.99 -16.84
N PRO A 370 -19.90 -10.10 -17.09
CA PRO A 370 -20.74 -11.05 -16.38
C PRO A 370 -20.32 -12.50 -16.56
N ILE A 371 -19.98 -12.92 -17.79
CA ILE A 371 -19.58 -14.31 -18.07
C ILE A 371 -18.33 -14.69 -17.27
N TYR A 372 -17.32 -13.81 -17.24
CA TYR A 372 -16.09 -14.06 -16.50
C TYR A 372 -16.32 -14.03 -14.98
N LEU A 373 -17.17 -13.13 -14.45
CA LEU A 373 -17.51 -13.10 -13.03
C LEU A 373 -18.21 -14.37 -12.56
N VAL A 374 -19.18 -14.86 -13.33
CA VAL A 374 -19.87 -16.13 -13.03
C VAL A 374 -18.88 -17.29 -13.10
N TRP A 375 -18.03 -17.34 -14.13
CA TRP A 375 -17.02 -18.40 -14.29
C TRP A 375 -16.02 -18.44 -13.13
N TYR A 376 -15.52 -17.28 -12.71
CA TYR A 376 -14.61 -17.15 -11.58
C TYR A 376 -15.28 -17.48 -10.25
N GLY A 377 -16.57 -17.14 -10.09
CA GLY A 377 -17.38 -17.60 -8.96
C GLY A 377 -17.52 -19.12 -8.90
N ILE A 378 -17.75 -19.77 -10.04
CA ILE A 378 -17.80 -21.24 -10.13
C ILE A 378 -16.46 -21.84 -9.71
N ILE A 379 -15.34 -21.38 -10.27
CA ILE A 379 -14.00 -21.90 -9.90
C ILE A 379 -13.74 -21.68 -8.41
N TYR A 380 -14.07 -20.50 -7.87
CA TYR A 380 -13.91 -20.21 -6.45
C TYR A 380 -14.69 -21.19 -5.57
N LEU A 381 -15.97 -21.42 -5.87
CA LEU A 381 -16.81 -22.35 -5.11
C LEU A 381 -16.31 -23.80 -5.24
N THR A 382 -15.88 -24.23 -6.43
CA THR A 382 -15.31 -25.56 -6.64
C THR A 382 -14.03 -25.76 -5.85
N VAL A 383 -13.08 -24.81 -5.91
CA VAL A 383 -11.84 -24.90 -5.14
C VAL A 383 -12.13 -24.90 -3.64
N LEU A 384 -13.06 -24.06 -3.17
CA LEU A 384 -13.46 -24.02 -1.77
C LEU A 384 -14.08 -25.36 -1.32
N TYR A 385 -14.95 -25.96 -2.15
CA TYR A 385 -15.59 -27.23 -1.86
C TYR A 385 -14.59 -28.40 -1.80
N GLU A 386 -13.67 -28.48 -2.75
CA GLU A 386 -12.70 -29.59 -2.84
C GLU A 386 -11.56 -29.47 -1.82
N THR A 387 -11.10 -28.25 -1.56
CA THR A 387 -9.92 -28.05 -0.69
C THR A 387 -10.30 -27.71 0.76
N GLN A 388 -11.53 -27.26 1.00
CA GLN A 388 -11.99 -26.69 2.28
C GLN A 388 -11.09 -25.54 2.79
N GLN A 389 -10.30 -24.94 1.88
CA GLN A 389 -9.33 -23.89 2.18
C GLN A 389 -9.74 -22.58 1.52
N LEU A 390 -10.33 -21.69 2.32
CA LEU A 390 -10.70 -20.33 1.90
C LEU A 390 -9.52 -19.55 1.27
N PRO A 391 -8.29 -19.57 1.82
CA PRO A 391 -7.16 -18.85 1.22
C PRO A 391 -6.78 -19.36 -0.18
N MET A 392 -6.86 -20.68 -0.41
CA MET A 392 -6.54 -21.29 -1.70
C MET A 392 -7.55 -20.85 -2.77
N ALA A 393 -8.84 -20.82 -2.41
CA ALA A 393 -9.90 -20.31 -3.29
C ALA A 393 -9.69 -18.82 -3.62
N MET A 394 -9.35 -18.00 -2.62
CA MET A 394 -9.04 -16.57 -2.81
C MET A 394 -7.81 -16.35 -3.70
N MET A 395 -6.72 -17.08 -3.45
CA MET A 395 -5.48 -17.02 -4.23
C MET A 395 -5.74 -17.41 -5.69
N MET A 396 -6.51 -18.49 -5.93
CA MET A 396 -6.86 -18.92 -7.28
C MET A 396 -7.65 -17.82 -8.01
N ASN A 397 -8.65 -17.23 -7.34
CA ASN A 397 -9.46 -16.16 -7.92
C ASN A 397 -8.62 -14.90 -8.27
N PHE A 398 -7.50 -14.71 -7.58
CA PHE A 398 -6.54 -13.67 -7.88
C PHE A 398 -5.60 -13.99 -9.06
N ILE A 399 -5.12 -15.23 -9.16
CA ILE A 399 -4.21 -15.70 -10.22
C ILE A 399 -4.91 -15.79 -11.59
N LEU A 400 -6.18 -16.20 -11.61
CA LEU A 400 -6.97 -16.39 -12.83
C LEU A 400 -7.00 -15.18 -13.79
N PRO A 401 -7.34 -13.95 -13.35
CA PRO A 401 -7.36 -12.78 -14.23
C PRO A 401 -5.95 -12.37 -14.70
N ILE A 402 -4.91 -12.62 -13.90
CA ILE A 402 -3.51 -12.30 -14.27
C ILE A 402 -3.04 -13.23 -15.37
N THR A 403 -3.17 -14.54 -15.17
CA THR A 403 -2.78 -15.56 -16.15
C THR A 403 -3.61 -15.47 -17.43
N GLY A 404 -4.92 -15.17 -17.32
CA GLY A 404 -5.75 -14.86 -18.48
C GLY A 404 -5.28 -13.63 -19.27
N SER A 405 -4.85 -12.57 -18.57
CA SER A 405 -4.28 -11.37 -19.22
C SER A 405 -2.95 -11.66 -19.93
N ILE A 406 -2.12 -12.55 -19.35
CA ILE A 406 -0.87 -13.01 -19.97
C ILE A 406 -1.20 -13.80 -21.25
N ALA A 407 -2.12 -14.76 -21.19
CA ALA A 407 -2.54 -15.56 -22.33
C ALA A 407 -3.03 -14.70 -23.52
N LEU A 408 -3.86 -13.69 -23.24
CA LEU A 408 -4.38 -12.78 -24.28
C LEU A 408 -3.29 -11.97 -25.00
N ARG A 409 -2.14 -11.72 -24.35
CA ARG A 409 -1.01 -11.03 -24.96
C ARG A 409 -0.02 -11.99 -25.62
N TYR A 410 0.16 -13.17 -25.01
CA TYR A 410 1.10 -14.18 -25.44
C TYR A 410 0.74 -14.76 -26.80
N TRP A 411 -0.49 -15.23 -27.02
CA TRP A 411 -0.82 -15.93 -28.28
C TRP A 411 -0.73 -15.06 -29.54
N PRO A 412 -1.22 -13.81 -29.57
CA PRO A 412 -0.99 -12.94 -30.72
C PRO A 412 0.51 -12.69 -30.97
N PHE A 413 1.29 -12.54 -29.90
CA PHE A 413 2.73 -12.37 -29.98
C PHE A 413 3.43 -13.63 -30.49
N PHE A 414 3.07 -14.81 -29.99
CA PHE A 414 3.55 -16.11 -30.43
C PHE A 414 3.23 -16.35 -31.90
N ALA A 415 1.97 -16.18 -32.31
CA ALA A 415 1.54 -16.40 -33.69
C ALA A 415 2.18 -15.42 -34.68
N LYS A 416 2.44 -14.17 -34.28
CA LYS A 416 3.20 -13.21 -35.09
C LYS A 416 4.67 -13.60 -35.17
N SER A 417 5.28 -13.94 -34.03
CA SER A 417 6.70 -14.26 -33.93
C SER A 417 7.04 -15.54 -34.70
N MET A 418 6.28 -16.62 -34.54
CA MET A 418 6.50 -17.88 -35.25
C MET A 418 6.40 -17.73 -36.77
N ARG A 419 5.43 -16.94 -37.26
CA ARG A 419 5.30 -16.65 -38.69
C ARG A 419 6.51 -15.87 -39.24
N HIS A 420 7.01 -14.88 -38.51
CA HIS A 420 8.10 -14.03 -38.99
C HIS A 420 9.49 -14.65 -38.77
N MET A 421 9.69 -15.39 -37.69
CA MET A 421 11.00 -15.92 -37.27
C MET A 421 11.63 -16.83 -38.34
N GLY A 422 10.83 -17.67 -39.02
CA GLY A 422 11.33 -18.52 -40.10
C GLY A 422 11.89 -17.71 -41.28
N HIS A 423 11.16 -16.68 -41.71
CA HIS A 423 11.60 -15.78 -42.80
C HIS A 423 12.76 -14.87 -42.37
N GLN A 424 12.75 -14.39 -41.13
CA GLN A 424 13.86 -13.62 -40.56
C GLN A 424 15.16 -14.42 -40.53
N PHE A 425 15.09 -15.69 -40.11
CA PHE A 425 16.25 -16.59 -40.10
C PHE A 425 16.81 -16.86 -41.50
N ARG A 426 15.93 -17.14 -42.48
CA ARG A 426 16.32 -17.31 -43.90
C ARG A 426 16.93 -16.03 -44.50
N THR A 427 16.41 -14.85 -44.15
CA THR A 427 16.97 -13.58 -44.65
C THR A 427 18.28 -13.21 -43.93
N LEU A 428 18.43 -13.54 -42.65
CA LEU A 428 19.68 -13.35 -41.90
C LEU A 428 20.85 -14.21 -42.41
N THR A 429 20.54 -15.30 -43.12
CA THR A 429 21.51 -16.16 -43.79
C THR A 429 21.82 -15.68 -45.22
N ASN A 430 20.87 -15.05 -45.93
CA ASN A 430 21.09 -14.43 -47.24
C ASN A 430 21.62 -12.98 -47.15
N ARG A 431 22.95 -12.81 -47.18
CA ARG A 431 23.61 -11.51 -46.98
C ARG A 431 23.26 -10.45 -48.03
N LYS A 432 23.17 -10.84 -49.31
CA LYS A 432 22.94 -9.91 -50.43
C LYS A 432 21.54 -9.31 -50.37
N GLN A 433 20.53 -10.18 -50.27
CA GLN A 433 19.13 -9.74 -50.18
C GLN A 433 18.87 -8.82 -48.98
N LEU A 434 19.48 -9.10 -47.81
CA LEU A 434 19.35 -8.25 -46.63
C LEU A 434 20.03 -6.89 -46.79
N HIS A 435 21.16 -6.84 -47.50
CA HIS A 435 21.85 -5.58 -47.81
C HIS A 435 20.97 -4.71 -48.72
N ASP A 436 20.48 -5.26 -49.83
CA ASP A 436 19.65 -4.54 -50.81
C ASP A 436 18.38 -3.96 -50.17
N LEU A 437 17.69 -4.74 -49.32
CA LEU A 437 16.51 -4.28 -48.59
C LEU A 437 16.81 -3.14 -47.62
N ARG A 438 17.98 -3.17 -46.95
CA ARG A 438 18.40 -2.11 -46.02
C ARG A 438 18.76 -0.83 -46.74
N GLU A 439 19.41 -0.94 -47.90
CA GLU A 439 19.80 0.19 -48.73
C GLU A 439 18.57 0.91 -49.30
N LYS A 440 17.61 0.18 -49.87
CA LYS A 440 16.32 0.74 -50.33
C LYS A 440 15.56 1.42 -49.19
N LEU A 441 15.51 0.80 -48.01
CA LEU A 441 14.88 1.40 -46.83
C LEU A 441 15.58 2.70 -46.39
N ALA A 442 16.91 2.76 -46.48
CA ALA A 442 17.67 3.97 -46.18
C ALA A 442 17.34 5.11 -47.16
N GLY A 443 17.24 4.83 -48.46
CA GLY A 443 16.85 5.82 -49.47
C GLY A 443 15.43 6.38 -49.24
N ILE A 444 14.46 5.51 -48.96
CA ILE A 444 13.08 5.93 -48.64
C ILE A 444 13.06 6.82 -47.39
N ARG A 445 13.88 6.50 -46.37
CA ARG A 445 13.97 7.30 -45.15
C ARG A 445 14.50 8.70 -45.37
N VAL A 446 15.58 8.85 -46.14
CA VAL A 446 16.16 10.16 -46.45
C VAL A 446 15.10 11.04 -47.12
N THR A 447 14.42 10.48 -48.13
CA THR A 447 13.33 11.16 -48.85
C THR A 447 12.23 11.60 -47.88
N LEU A 448 11.72 10.69 -47.04
CA LEU A 448 10.66 11.01 -46.08
C LEU A 448 11.06 12.07 -45.04
N ILE A 449 12.31 12.06 -44.55
CA ILE A 449 12.80 13.05 -43.59
C ILE A 449 12.81 14.44 -44.23
N GLU A 450 13.28 14.55 -45.47
CA GLU A 450 13.33 15.83 -46.20
C GLU A 450 11.93 16.46 -46.31
N TYR A 451 10.94 15.69 -46.78
CA TYR A 451 9.56 16.17 -46.90
C TYR A 451 8.92 16.49 -45.54
N ALA A 452 9.29 15.75 -44.50
CA ALA A 452 8.79 16.00 -43.16
C ALA A 452 9.43 17.21 -42.47
N GLU A 453 10.64 17.62 -42.84
CA GLU A 453 11.23 18.89 -42.42
C GLU A 453 10.58 20.06 -43.16
N LYS A 454 10.43 19.97 -44.49
CA LYS A 454 9.70 20.99 -45.29
C LYS A 454 8.29 21.23 -44.73
N TYR A 455 7.56 20.16 -44.41
CA TYR A 455 6.24 20.30 -43.78
C TYR A 455 6.29 20.84 -42.34
N ALA A 456 7.38 20.61 -41.60
CA ALA A 456 7.53 21.12 -40.24
C ALA A 456 7.77 22.64 -40.18
N GLU A 457 8.28 23.25 -41.25
CA GLU A 457 8.35 24.71 -41.40
C GLU A 457 6.96 25.35 -41.49
N ILE A 458 6.03 24.67 -42.16
CA ILE A 458 4.64 25.12 -42.33
C ILE A 458 3.82 24.83 -41.06
N SER A 459 3.98 23.64 -40.48
CA SER A 459 3.26 23.19 -39.30
C SER A 459 4.24 22.78 -38.19
N PRO A 460 4.54 23.67 -37.23
CA PRO A 460 5.55 23.41 -36.21
C PRO A 460 5.24 22.17 -35.35
N ARG A 461 6.29 21.60 -34.76
CA ARG A 461 6.20 20.36 -33.97
C ARG A 461 5.59 20.64 -32.59
N PRO A 462 4.63 19.82 -32.11
CA PRO A 462 4.10 19.98 -30.76
C PRO A 462 5.20 19.73 -29.73
N GLU A 463 5.19 20.53 -28.67
CA GLU A 463 6.12 20.36 -27.55
C GLU A 463 5.96 19.00 -26.87
N LYS A 464 7.07 18.48 -26.34
CA LYS A 464 7.14 17.16 -25.72
C LYS A 464 6.27 17.11 -24.46
N THR A 465 5.09 16.52 -24.56
CA THR A 465 4.30 16.18 -23.36
C THR A 465 4.95 14.99 -22.63
N PRO A 466 5.20 15.08 -21.30
CA PRO A 466 5.83 14.01 -20.55
C PRO A 466 4.93 12.76 -20.53
N THR A 467 5.30 11.73 -21.28
CA THR A 467 4.56 10.46 -21.28
C THR A 467 4.98 9.60 -20.08
N VAL A 468 4.07 9.39 -19.15
CA VAL A 468 4.25 8.39 -18.08
C VAL A 468 4.14 6.99 -18.69
N ARG A 469 5.20 6.16 -18.58
CA ARG A 469 5.19 4.79 -19.10
C ARG A 469 4.33 3.88 -18.19
N PRO A 470 3.24 3.25 -18.67
CA PRO A 470 2.36 2.43 -17.83
C PRO A 470 2.96 1.10 -17.38
N PHE A 471 4.09 0.68 -17.93
CA PHE A 471 4.76 -0.55 -17.52
C PHE A 471 5.15 -0.47 -16.04
N MET A 472 5.61 0.69 -15.57
CA MET A 472 5.93 0.91 -14.15
C MET A 472 4.68 0.95 -13.25
N MET A 473 3.54 1.44 -13.73
CA MET A 473 2.27 1.37 -12.98
C MET A 473 1.71 -0.06 -12.87
N LEU A 474 1.93 -0.89 -13.90
CA LEU A 474 1.54 -2.30 -13.86
C LEU A 474 2.47 -3.10 -12.92
N PHE A 475 3.76 -2.74 -12.90
CA PHE A 475 4.79 -3.34 -12.04
C PHE A 475 4.59 -2.96 -10.57
N ALA A 476 4.36 -1.69 -10.25
CA ALA A 476 4.06 -1.23 -8.88
C ALA A 476 2.76 -1.84 -8.33
N LYS A 477 1.73 -1.99 -9.18
CA LYS A 477 0.51 -2.71 -8.79
C LYS A 477 0.75 -4.20 -8.61
N ALA A 478 1.50 -4.84 -9.51
CA ALA A 478 1.86 -6.24 -9.40
C ALA A 478 2.71 -6.53 -8.16
N ILE A 479 3.62 -5.62 -7.78
CA ILE A 479 4.39 -5.67 -6.53
C ILE A 479 3.45 -5.53 -5.34
N GLY A 480 2.60 -4.50 -5.30
CA GLY A 480 1.63 -4.34 -4.19
C GLY A 480 0.70 -5.54 -4.02
N THR A 481 0.34 -6.22 -5.11
CA THR A 481 -0.46 -7.45 -5.03
C THR A 481 0.35 -8.72 -4.77
N ALA A 482 1.62 -8.78 -5.19
CA ALA A 482 2.52 -9.88 -4.84
C ALA A 482 2.94 -9.79 -3.37
N CYS A 483 3.15 -8.59 -2.82
CA CYS A 483 3.34 -8.34 -1.39
C CYS A 483 2.09 -8.75 -0.60
N PHE A 484 0.89 -8.39 -1.07
CA PHE A 484 -0.36 -8.84 -0.44
C PHE A 484 -0.52 -10.37 -0.45
N LEU A 485 -0.14 -11.04 -1.55
CA LEU A 485 -0.13 -12.50 -1.64
C LEU A 485 0.95 -13.15 -0.75
N ALA A 486 2.14 -12.54 -0.67
CA ALA A 486 3.23 -13.02 0.18
C ALA A 486 2.85 -12.86 1.66
N ILE A 487 2.24 -11.75 2.02
CA ILE A 487 1.64 -11.52 3.34
C ILE A 487 0.58 -12.59 3.60
N ALA A 488 -0.43 -12.75 2.73
CA ALA A 488 -1.47 -13.77 2.89
C ALA A 488 -0.92 -15.22 2.98
N PHE A 489 0.21 -15.50 2.33
CA PHE A 489 0.88 -16.80 2.40
C PHE A 489 1.73 -16.99 3.67
N VAL A 490 2.36 -15.92 4.18
CA VAL A 490 3.04 -15.91 5.48
C VAL A 490 2.00 -16.07 6.61
N ILE A 491 0.87 -15.37 6.52
CA ILE A 491 -0.31 -15.52 7.38
C ILE A 491 -0.75 -17.00 7.41
N TYR A 492 -0.86 -17.64 6.25
CA TYR A 492 -1.21 -19.05 6.13
C TYR A 492 -0.14 -19.99 6.69
N PHE A 493 1.15 -19.73 6.43
CA PHE A 493 2.26 -20.56 6.92
C PHE A 493 2.41 -20.48 8.44
N TYR A 494 2.17 -19.31 9.04
CA TYR A 494 2.18 -19.13 10.49
C TYR A 494 0.97 -19.79 11.15
N ALA A 495 -0.23 -19.58 10.60
CA ALA A 495 -1.47 -20.22 11.09
C ALA A 495 -1.43 -21.76 10.95
N ALA A 496 -0.88 -22.28 9.84
CA ALA A 496 -0.76 -23.72 9.60
C ALA A 496 0.34 -24.37 10.44
N ASN A 497 1.43 -23.64 10.77
CA ASN A 497 2.47 -24.17 11.65
C ASN A 497 2.08 -24.12 13.13
N LEU A 498 1.36 -23.10 13.61
CA LEU A 498 0.84 -23.06 14.98
C LEU A 498 -0.08 -24.25 15.30
N VAL A 499 -0.89 -24.70 14.34
CA VAL A 499 -1.75 -25.90 14.48
C VAL A 499 -0.93 -27.20 14.46
N SER A 500 0.33 -27.17 14.02
CA SER A 500 1.18 -28.37 13.89
C SER A 500 2.40 -28.42 14.81
N SER A 501 2.72 -27.32 15.50
CA SER A 501 3.94 -27.19 16.30
C SER A 501 3.67 -26.64 17.68
N GLN A 502 2.90 -27.36 18.49
CA GLN A 502 3.06 -27.33 19.95
C GLN A 502 2.49 -28.62 20.54
N PHE A 503 3.31 -29.27 21.39
CA PHE A 503 3.01 -30.47 22.18
C PHE A 503 2.89 -31.81 21.45
N ALA A 504 4.01 -32.29 20.91
CA ALA A 504 4.40 -33.67 21.18
C ALA A 504 5.62 -33.60 22.11
N PRO A 505 5.50 -33.88 23.42
CA PRO A 505 6.67 -33.99 24.26
C PRO A 505 7.54 -35.11 23.71
N LYS A 506 8.77 -34.79 23.29
CA LYS A 506 9.82 -35.80 23.22
C LYS A 506 10.22 -36.17 24.64
N THR A 507 9.44 -37.03 25.29
CA THR A 507 9.86 -37.66 26.54
C THR A 507 10.75 -38.86 26.21
N GLU A 508 12.01 -38.57 25.90
CA GLU A 508 13.14 -39.49 26.07
C GLU A 508 13.90 -39.16 27.38
N ALA A 509 13.24 -38.51 28.35
CA ALA A 509 13.80 -38.32 29.69
C ALA A 509 13.52 -39.56 30.54
N THR A 510 14.58 -40.26 30.95
CA THR A 510 14.50 -41.33 31.95
C THR A 510 13.89 -40.80 33.24
N ASN A 511 12.85 -41.46 33.76
CA ASN A 511 12.16 -41.04 34.98
C ASN A 511 13.16 -40.93 36.17
N PRO A 512 13.19 -39.80 36.91
CA PRO A 512 14.07 -39.60 38.07
C PRO A 512 14.02 -40.68 39.15
N LEU A 513 12.95 -41.48 39.21
CA LEU A 513 12.79 -42.58 40.18
C LEU A 513 13.51 -43.87 39.76
N VAL A 514 13.88 -44.04 38.49
CA VAL A 514 14.47 -45.29 37.95
C VAL A 514 15.86 -45.60 38.53
N LEU A 515 16.59 -44.57 38.98
CA LEU A 515 17.95 -44.68 39.50
C LEU A 515 18.02 -44.68 41.04
N LYS A 516 16.88 -44.62 41.74
CA LYS A 516 16.82 -44.45 43.19
C LYS A 516 16.53 -45.78 43.90
N SER A 517 17.14 -45.96 45.07
CA SER A 517 16.78 -47.03 46.00
C SER A 517 15.40 -46.77 46.64
N SER A 518 14.77 -47.81 47.17
CA SER A 518 13.49 -47.71 47.89
C SER A 518 13.47 -46.64 49.00
N ALA A 519 14.55 -46.54 49.77
CA ALA A 519 14.67 -45.54 50.84
C ALA A 519 14.68 -44.11 50.26
N GLU A 520 15.40 -43.89 49.16
CA GLU A 520 15.46 -42.62 48.44
C GLU A 520 14.13 -42.27 47.75
N VAL A 521 13.36 -43.26 47.30
CA VAL A 521 12.00 -43.07 46.77
C VAL A 521 11.06 -42.62 47.90
N HIS A 522 11.11 -43.26 49.07
CA HIS A 522 10.30 -42.87 50.23
C HIS A 522 10.64 -41.46 50.74
N GLU A 523 11.92 -41.11 50.77
CA GLU A 523 12.39 -39.75 51.12
C GLU A 523 11.91 -38.72 50.08
N SER A 524 12.03 -39.03 48.80
CA SER A 524 11.55 -38.20 47.68
C SER A 524 10.02 -37.97 47.76
N GLN A 525 9.24 -38.99 48.13
CA GLN A 525 7.79 -38.87 48.33
C GLN A 525 7.44 -37.99 49.54
N SER A 526 8.22 -38.09 50.62
CA SER A 526 8.03 -37.29 51.83
C SER A 526 8.41 -35.82 51.60
N ALA A 527 9.49 -35.56 50.86
CA ALA A 527 9.89 -34.22 50.46
C ALA A 527 8.85 -33.56 49.55
N ALA A 528 8.39 -34.29 48.52
CA ALA A 528 7.34 -33.80 47.61
C ALA A 528 6.02 -33.51 48.35
N THR A 529 5.67 -34.31 49.37
CA THR A 529 4.50 -34.06 50.22
C THR A 529 4.61 -32.74 50.98
N LYS A 530 5.78 -32.46 51.59
CA LYS A 530 6.02 -31.18 52.30
C LYS A 530 6.03 -29.99 51.34
N GLU A 531 6.63 -30.16 50.16
CA GLU A 531 6.68 -29.13 49.12
C GLU A 531 5.27 -28.76 48.66
N LEU A 532 4.40 -29.75 48.41
CA LEU A 532 3.02 -29.53 47.95
C LEU A 532 2.18 -28.76 48.98
N ILE A 533 2.31 -29.09 50.27
CA ILE A 533 1.65 -28.36 51.37
C ILE A 533 2.15 -26.91 51.45
N THR A 534 3.46 -26.71 51.29
CA THR A 534 4.07 -25.36 51.32
C THR A 534 3.59 -24.52 50.14
N ILE A 535 3.52 -25.11 48.94
CA ILE A 535 3.02 -24.46 47.74
C ILE A 535 1.56 -24.08 47.89
N GLU A 536 0.71 -24.97 48.42
CA GLU A 536 -0.70 -24.66 48.66
C GLU A 536 -0.87 -23.38 49.50
N GLN A 537 -0.19 -23.31 50.66
CA GLN A 537 -0.26 -22.15 51.54
C GLN A 537 0.28 -20.87 50.88
N ALA A 538 1.42 -20.95 50.19
CA ALA A 538 2.05 -19.82 49.51
C ALA A 538 1.18 -19.29 48.35
N TYR A 539 0.55 -20.19 47.59
CA TYR A 539 -0.39 -19.87 46.52
C TYR A 539 -1.62 -19.14 47.07
N ARG A 540 -2.24 -19.62 48.15
CA ARG A 540 -3.42 -18.96 48.75
C ARG A 540 -3.14 -17.52 49.17
N ASN A 541 -1.98 -17.28 49.79
CA ASN A 541 -1.54 -15.92 50.13
C ASN A 541 -1.33 -15.04 48.90
N THR A 542 -0.70 -15.59 47.85
CA THR A 542 -0.46 -14.89 46.59
C THR A 542 -1.78 -14.54 45.89
N LEU A 543 -2.77 -15.45 45.91
CA LEU A 543 -4.09 -15.23 45.34
C LEU A 543 -4.86 -14.12 46.07
N ASN A 544 -4.80 -14.07 47.40
CA ASN A 544 -5.42 -13.00 48.18
C ASN A 544 -4.79 -11.63 47.85
N LYS A 545 -3.46 -11.56 47.75
CA LYS A 545 -2.77 -10.33 47.35
C LYS A 545 -3.13 -9.88 45.94
N ALA A 546 -3.26 -10.82 45.00
CA ALA A 546 -3.71 -10.53 43.64
C ALA A 546 -5.13 -9.92 43.64
N ARG A 547 -6.05 -10.47 44.45
CA ARG A 547 -7.42 -9.94 44.59
C ARG A 547 -7.46 -8.54 45.19
N GLU A 548 -6.61 -8.25 46.18
CA GLU A 548 -6.48 -6.90 46.77
C GLU A 548 -6.01 -5.87 45.73
N LEU A 549 -4.95 -6.19 44.98
CA LEU A 549 -4.44 -5.30 43.93
C LEU A 549 -5.47 -5.07 42.82
N LEU A 550 -6.21 -6.11 42.46
CA LEU A 550 -7.30 -6.01 41.49
C LEU A 550 -8.43 -5.11 41.96
N ALA A 551 -8.78 -5.18 43.24
CA ALA A 551 -9.78 -4.31 43.85
C ALA A 551 -9.30 -2.85 43.87
N GLY A 552 -8.02 -2.62 44.18
CA GLY A 552 -7.37 -1.31 44.11
C GLY A 552 -7.37 -0.72 42.69
N TYR A 553 -7.05 -1.53 41.69
CA TYR A 553 -7.10 -1.12 40.28
C TYR A 553 -8.52 -0.76 39.83
N LYS A 554 -9.53 -1.58 40.16
CA LYS A 554 -10.94 -1.27 39.84
C LYS A 554 -11.46 -0.02 40.55
N ALA A 555 -10.90 0.33 41.70
CA ALA A 555 -11.21 1.55 42.44
C ALA A 555 -10.43 2.78 41.96
N GLY A 556 -9.50 2.63 41.01
CA GLY A 556 -8.66 3.72 40.50
C GLY A 556 -7.49 4.12 41.41
N ASN A 557 -7.15 3.30 42.42
CA ASN A 557 -6.08 3.57 43.37
C ASN A 557 -4.72 2.97 42.97
N VAL A 558 -4.71 2.16 41.91
CA VAL A 558 -3.51 1.50 41.36
C VAL A 558 -3.43 1.87 39.89
N HIS A 559 -2.32 2.46 39.46
CA HIS A 559 -2.11 2.95 38.09
C HIS A 559 -1.02 2.13 37.42
N ILE A 560 -1.38 1.37 36.39
CA ILE A 560 -0.44 0.44 35.72
C ILE A 560 0.68 1.20 34.99
N GLU A 561 0.44 2.47 34.67
CA GLU A 561 1.41 3.40 34.09
C GLU A 561 2.52 3.78 35.07
N ASN A 562 2.31 3.57 36.38
CA ASN A 562 3.31 3.77 37.41
C ASN A 562 4.20 2.52 37.53
N GLN A 563 5.52 2.73 37.45
CA GLN A 563 6.52 1.67 37.53
C GLN A 563 6.40 0.82 38.81
N GLN A 564 6.09 1.44 39.96
CA GLN A 564 5.96 0.73 41.24
C GLN A 564 4.78 -0.24 41.26
N ASP A 565 3.64 0.15 40.68
CA ASP A 565 2.42 -0.67 40.63
C ASP A 565 2.56 -1.80 39.59
N SER A 566 3.19 -1.51 38.45
CA SER A 566 3.54 -2.50 37.43
C SER A 566 4.43 -3.62 37.99
N ASP A 567 5.48 -3.26 38.73
CA ASP A 567 6.41 -4.21 39.34
C ASP A 567 5.71 -5.15 40.34
N GLN A 568 4.73 -4.64 41.10
CA GLN A 568 3.95 -5.48 42.02
C GLN A 568 3.12 -6.53 41.27
N ILE A 569 2.47 -6.16 40.17
CA ILE A 569 1.67 -7.08 39.36
C ILE A 569 2.56 -8.13 38.68
N GLN A 570 3.69 -7.72 38.11
CA GLN A 570 4.65 -8.65 37.50
C GLN A 570 5.26 -9.62 38.53
N SER A 571 5.47 -9.19 39.77
CA SER A 571 5.95 -10.07 40.85
C SER A 571 4.99 -11.23 41.15
N LEU A 572 3.68 -11.05 40.95
CA LEU A 572 2.68 -12.12 41.10
C LEU A 572 2.81 -13.17 39.99
N LEU A 573 3.10 -12.75 38.75
CA LEU A 573 3.35 -13.66 37.63
C LEU A 573 4.57 -14.54 37.90
N HIS A 574 5.64 -13.96 38.45
CA HIS A 574 6.84 -14.69 38.82
C HIS A 574 6.57 -15.74 39.90
N ARG A 575 5.84 -15.38 40.96
CA ARG A 575 5.42 -16.34 42.01
C ARG A 575 4.59 -17.48 41.43
N TYR A 576 3.62 -17.16 40.57
CA TYR A 576 2.80 -18.14 39.86
C TYR A 576 3.67 -19.11 39.03
N CYS A 577 4.61 -18.59 38.23
CA CYS A 577 5.48 -19.42 37.39
C CYS A 577 6.36 -20.34 38.24
N THR A 578 6.87 -19.85 39.36
CA THR A 578 7.68 -20.62 40.32
C THR A 578 6.89 -21.80 40.89
N TYR A 579 5.67 -21.55 41.39
CA TYR A 579 4.81 -22.61 41.92
C TYR A 579 4.43 -23.62 40.82
N ARG A 580 4.14 -23.14 39.61
CA ARG A 580 3.78 -24.00 38.46
C ARG A 580 4.93 -24.92 38.07
N ASP A 581 6.16 -24.45 38.05
CA ASP A 581 7.33 -25.28 37.74
C ASP A 581 7.52 -26.40 38.78
N SER A 582 7.44 -26.08 40.07
CA SER A 582 7.49 -27.10 41.14
C SER A 582 6.39 -28.16 41.00
N LEU A 583 5.14 -27.74 40.76
CA LEU A 583 4.03 -28.68 40.59
C LEU A 583 4.21 -29.57 39.35
N LEU A 584 4.74 -29.02 38.25
CA LEU A 584 5.06 -29.78 37.04
C LEU A 584 6.14 -30.83 37.30
N ARG A 585 7.18 -30.51 38.08
CA ARG A 585 8.23 -31.48 38.45
C ARG A 585 7.67 -32.65 39.24
N ILE A 586 6.82 -32.38 40.24
CA ILE A 586 6.15 -33.41 41.04
C ILE A 586 5.26 -34.28 40.13
N LEU A 587 4.45 -33.64 39.28
CA LEU A 587 3.55 -34.32 38.35
C LEU A 587 4.33 -35.25 37.41
N ILE A 588 5.38 -34.77 36.75
CA ILE A 588 6.18 -35.58 35.81
C ILE A 588 6.86 -36.76 36.53
N THR A 589 7.38 -36.53 37.73
CA THR A 589 8.09 -37.55 38.53
C THR A 589 7.17 -38.72 38.91
N TYR A 590 5.94 -38.42 39.34
CA TYR A 590 5.00 -39.44 39.84
C TYR A 590 3.93 -39.87 38.81
N ARG A 591 3.94 -39.31 37.60
CA ARG A 591 3.06 -39.70 36.47
C ARG A 591 3.01 -41.21 36.19
N PRO A 592 4.12 -41.97 36.19
CA PRO A 592 4.10 -43.40 35.90
C PRO A 592 3.82 -44.28 37.13
N TYR A 593 2.96 -43.84 38.06
CA TYR A 593 2.55 -44.64 39.22
C TYR A 593 1.96 -46.03 38.85
N GLN A 594 1.61 -46.24 37.57
CA GLN A 594 1.13 -47.51 37.02
C GLN A 594 2.25 -48.55 36.84
N ASP A 595 3.51 -48.11 36.77
CA ASP A 595 4.66 -49.01 36.73
C ASP A 595 4.99 -49.51 38.14
N LYS A 596 4.50 -50.72 38.45
CA LYS A 596 4.69 -51.36 39.75
C LYS A 596 6.15 -51.66 40.07
N SER A 597 7.04 -51.70 39.07
CA SER A 597 8.46 -52.02 39.28
C SER A 597 9.23 -50.93 40.01
N LEU A 598 8.70 -49.70 40.05
CA LEU A 598 9.32 -48.54 40.68
C LEU A 598 9.02 -48.39 42.18
N PHE A 599 8.17 -49.26 42.75
CA PHE A 599 7.71 -49.15 44.14
C PHE A 599 7.74 -50.49 44.86
N ASP A 600 8.33 -50.50 46.05
CA ASP A 600 8.52 -51.71 46.87
C ASP A 600 7.22 -52.31 47.42
N ASN A 601 6.19 -51.49 47.63
CA ASN A 601 4.93 -51.91 48.22
C ASN A 601 3.74 -51.08 47.73
N GLN A 602 2.55 -51.63 47.93
CA GLN A 602 1.29 -51.00 47.54
C GLN A 602 1.12 -49.61 48.18
N GLN A 603 1.58 -49.40 49.41
CA GLN A 603 1.49 -48.13 50.12
C GLN A 603 2.31 -47.02 49.45
N SER A 604 3.51 -47.33 48.97
CA SER A 604 4.35 -46.37 48.22
C SER A 604 3.75 -46.06 46.85
N GLN A 605 3.16 -47.04 46.19
CA GLN A 605 2.42 -46.83 44.94
C GLN A 605 1.18 -45.95 45.14
N ASP A 606 0.43 -46.16 46.23
CA ASP A 606 -0.72 -45.33 46.61
C ASP A 606 -0.28 -43.88 46.90
N ARG A 607 0.86 -43.67 47.58
CA ARG A 607 1.41 -42.33 47.82
C ARG A 607 1.82 -41.63 46.52
N ALA A 608 2.43 -42.35 45.58
CA ALA A 608 2.77 -41.79 44.26
C ALA A 608 1.53 -41.34 43.49
N LEU A 609 0.46 -42.14 43.51
CA LEU A 609 -0.83 -41.74 42.91
C LEU A 609 -1.37 -40.47 43.57
N VAL A 610 -1.41 -40.39 44.90
CA VAL A 610 -1.92 -39.20 45.62
C VAL A 610 -1.10 -37.96 45.31
N LEU A 611 0.23 -38.07 45.25
CA LEU A 611 1.11 -36.96 44.86
C LEU A 611 0.84 -36.48 43.44
N PHE A 612 0.67 -37.41 42.49
CA PHE A 612 0.32 -37.08 41.12
C PHE A 612 -1.03 -36.37 41.02
N VAL A 613 -2.06 -36.88 41.71
CA VAL A 613 -3.42 -36.32 41.71
C VAL A 613 -3.45 -34.95 42.38
N ALA A 614 -2.84 -34.82 43.57
CA ALA A 614 -2.79 -33.56 44.31
C ALA A 614 -2.05 -32.47 43.51
N ALA A 615 -0.91 -32.80 42.90
CA ALA A 615 -0.16 -31.84 42.09
C ALA A 615 -0.94 -31.42 40.83
N THR A 616 -1.64 -32.37 40.19
CA THR A 616 -2.46 -32.10 39.00
C THR A 616 -3.62 -31.17 39.30
N LEU A 617 -4.40 -31.47 40.35
CA LEU A 617 -5.57 -30.68 40.72
C LEU A 617 -5.19 -29.31 41.28
N LEU A 618 -4.19 -29.23 42.16
CA LEU A 618 -3.72 -27.96 42.71
C LEU A 618 -3.17 -27.04 41.61
N ARG A 619 -2.44 -27.59 40.63
CA ARG A 619 -1.97 -26.85 39.45
C ARG A 619 -3.12 -26.32 38.61
N HIS A 620 -4.13 -27.15 38.35
CA HIS A 620 -5.30 -26.74 37.56
C HIS A 620 -6.08 -25.64 38.28
N GLU A 621 -6.33 -25.81 39.57
CA GLU A 621 -7.00 -24.82 40.41
C GLU A 621 -6.24 -23.49 40.47
N MET A 622 -4.93 -23.53 40.67
CA MET A 622 -4.06 -22.35 40.65
C MET A 622 -4.12 -21.62 39.30
N SER A 623 -4.06 -22.37 38.20
CA SER A 623 -4.12 -21.78 36.86
C SER A 623 -5.49 -21.17 36.57
N ALA A 624 -6.57 -21.83 36.99
CA ALA A 624 -7.93 -21.34 36.83
C ALA A 624 -8.17 -20.05 37.63
N ASN A 625 -7.73 -20.00 38.89
CA ASN A 625 -7.85 -18.81 39.71
C ASN A 625 -6.94 -17.67 39.25
N PHE A 626 -5.74 -17.98 38.74
CA PHE A 626 -4.84 -16.98 38.16
C PHE A 626 -5.44 -16.34 36.90
N VAL A 627 -6.02 -17.13 35.99
CA VAL A 627 -6.71 -16.60 34.81
C VAL A 627 -7.94 -15.80 35.23
N LYS A 628 -8.82 -16.36 36.07
CA LYS A 628 -10.05 -15.71 36.54
C LYS A 628 -9.79 -14.38 37.23
N ALA A 629 -8.70 -14.26 37.99
CA ALA A 629 -8.36 -13.01 38.66
C ALA A 629 -8.05 -11.88 37.67
N HIS A 630 -7.55 -12.16 36.46
CA HIS A 630 -7.00 -11.14 35.56
C HIS A 630 -7.66 -11.06 34.17
N ASP A 631 -8.53 -12.01 33.79
CA ASP A 631 -9.11 -12.14 32.43
C ASP A 631 -10.01 -10.95 32.02
N ASP A 632 -10.78 -10.40 32.96
CA ASP A 632 -11.74 -9.30 32.69
C ASP A 632 -11.07 -7.92 32.56
N LEU A 633 -9.75 -7.82 32.71
CA LEU A 633 -9.01 -6.55 32.69
C LEU A 633 -8.00 -6.56 31.53
N PRO A 634 -8.38 -6.03 30.35
CA PRO A 634 -7.52 -6.04 29.15
C PRO A 634 -6.11 -5.50 29.41
N ARG A 635 -6.01 -4.47 30.27
CA ARG A 635 -4.75 -3.79 30.59
C ARG A 635 -3.80 -4.63 31.43
N VAL A 636 -4.32 -5.31 32.44
CA VAL A 636 -3.53 -6.20 33.31
C VAL A 636 -3.10 -7.44 32.53
N ARG A 637 -3.98 -7.96 31.66
CA ARG A 637 -3.65 -9.06 30.76
C ARG A 637 -2.50 -8.73 29.81
N GLN A 638 -2.51 -7.53 29.22
CA GLN A 638 -1.42 -7.06 28.37
C GLN A 638 -0.09 -7.03 29.13
N LEU A 639 -0.08 -6.43 30.34
CA LEU A 639 1.10 -6.39 31.21
C LEU A 639 1.64 -7.79 31.55
N LEU A 640 0.77 -8.74 31.89
CA LEU A 640 1.14 -10.12 32.24
C LEU A 640 1.65 -10.95 31.06
N ASN A 641 1.46 -10.48 29.82
CA ASN A 641 2.00 -11.11 28.62
C ASN A 641 3.27 -10.43 28.09
N LEU A 642 3.71 -9.32 28.69
CA LEU A 642 5.00 -8.71 28.35
C LEU A 642 6.17 -9.62 28.79
N PRO A 643 7.29 -9.64 28.05
CA PRO A 643 8.49 -10.35 28.49
C PRO A 643 9.08 -9.66 29.73
N GLU A 644 9.52 -10.43 30.71
CA GLU A 644 10.14 -9.92 31.93
C GLU A 644 11.55 -10.48 32.07
N THR A 645 12.52 -9.62 31.73
CA THR A 645 13.94 -9.98 31.60
C THR A 645 14.62 -10.18 32.96
N ARG A 646 14.12 -9.55 34.05
CA ARG A 646 14.70 -9.73 35.41
C ARG A 646 14.62 -11.17 35.90
N TRP A 647 13.55 -11.88 35.51
CA TRP A 647 13.28 -13.27 35.92
C TRP A 647 13.34 -14.29 34.77
N GLY A 648 13.62 -13.86 33.54
CA GLY A 648 13.68 -14.72 32.36
C GLY A 648 12.31 -15.29 31.94
N ILE A 649 11.22 -14.56 32.20
CA ILE A 649 9.87 -14.97 31.80
C ILE A 649 9.63 -14.49 30.36
N PRO A 650 9.34 -15.40 29.41
CA PRO A 650 9.10 -15.01 28.03
C PRO A 650 7.75 -14.30 27.86
N ALA A 651 7.58 -13.58 26.76
CA ALA A 651 6.30 -12.98 26.40
C ALA A 651 5.21 -14.05 26.19
N GLY A 652 3.94 -13.68 26.43
CA GLY A 652 2.77 -14.51 26.15
C GLY A 652 2.49 -15.64 27.16
N VAL A 653 3.11 -15.62 28.33
CA VAL A 653 2.96 -16.69 29.34
C VAL A 653 1.53 -16.79 29.87
N PHE A 654 0.87 -15.66 30.16
CA PHE A 654 -0.52 -15.67 30.64
C PHE A 654 -1.46 -16.32 29.61
N ASP A 655 -1.36 -15.94 28.35
CA ASP A 655 -2.18 -16.54 27.27
C ASP A 655 -1.81 -18.02 27.03
N SER A 656 -0.55 -18.39 27.20
CA SER A 656 -0.11 -19.79 27.10
C SER A 656 -0.76 -20.68 28.16
N VAL A 657 -0.90 -20.19 29.39
CA VAL A 657 -1.56 -20.88 30.49
C VAL A 657 -3.05 -21.06 30.19
N GLN A 658 -3.70 -20.00 29.68
CA GLN A 658 -5.10 -20.06 29.29
C GLN A 658 -5.33 -21.08 28.16
N ARG A 659 -4.44 -21.12 27.15
CA ARG A 659 -4.50 -22.13 26.07
C ARG A 659 -4.26 -23.55 26.58
N GLU A 660 -3.28 -23.75 27.45
CA GLU A 660 -2.96 -25.06 28.01
C GLU A 660 -4.13 -25.63 28.82
N MET A 661 -4.82 -24.78 29.60
CA MET A 661 -6.04 -25.18 30.31
C MET A 661 -7.15 -25.70 29.40
N LEU A 662 -7.13 -25.35 28.12
CA LEU A 662 -8.10 -25.76 27.12
C LEU A 662 -7.60 -26.92 26.23
N ASP A 663 -6.37 -27.37 26.41
CA ASP A 663 -5.79 -28.48 25.64
C ASP A 663 -6.49 -29.80 25.99
N ALA A 664 -6.88 -30.56 24.97
CA ALA A 664 -7.59 -31.82 25.15
C ALA A 664 -6.76 -32.85 25.94
N THR A 665 -5.44 -32.90 25.72
CA THR A 665 -4.53 -33.79 26.44
C THR A 665 -4.44 -33.41 27.92
N TYR A 666 -4.44 -32.11 28.21
CA TYR A 666 -4.43 -31.60 29.58
C TYR A 666 -5.74 -31.91 30.32
N GLN A 667 -6.89 -31.76 29.64
CA GLN A 667 -8.20 -32.12 30.19
C GLN A 667 -8.35 -33.63 30.42
N ASP A 668 -7.90 -34.46 29.48
CA ASP A 668 -7.88 -35.92 29.64
C ASP A 668 -7.02 -36.35 30.82
N MET A 669 -5.89 -35.66 31.06
CA MET A 669 -5.01 -35.93 32.19
C MET A 669 -5.68 -35.60 33.53
N ILE A 670 -6.41 -34.48 33.63
CA ILE A 670 -7.17 -34.12 34.83
C ILE A 670 -8.25 -35.18 35.09
N PHE A 671 -9.03 -35.52 34.07
CA PHE A 671 -10.08 -36.53 34.17
C PHE A 671 -9.53 -37.90 34.58
N ALA A 672 -8.37 -38.30 34.03
CA ALA A 672 -7.69 -39.54 34.40
C ALA A 672 -7.19 -39.51 35.87
N ALA A 673 -6.66 -38.38 36.33
CA ALA A 673 -6.21 -38.21 37.71
C ALA A 673 -7.39 -38.31 38.70
N GLU A 674 -8.50 -37.63 38.44
CA GLU A 674 -9.71 -37.71 39.27
C GLU A 674 -10.30 -39.12 39.29
N THR A 675 -10.40 -39.75 38.11
CA THR A 675 -10.93 -41.10 37.98
C THR A 675 -10.07 -42.12 38.75
N ALA A 676 -8.74 -42.02 38.62
CA ALA A 676 -7.81 -42.90 39.32
C ALA A 676 -7.90 -42.77 40.85
N TYR A 677 -8.14 -41.55 41.34
CA TYR A 677 -8.34 -41.28 42.76
C TYR A 677 -9.70 -41.82 43.27
N LEU A 678 -10.77 -41.65 42.51
CA LEU A 678 -12.12 -42.10 42.89
C LEU A 678 -12.30 -43.61 42.86
N GLN A 679 -11.54 -44.32 42.01
CA GLN A 679 -11.63 -45.78 41.85
C GLN A 679 -10.83 -46.59 42.88
N ARG A 680 -9.89 -46.00 43.63
CA ARG A 680 -9.11 -46.72 44.66
C ARG A 680 -9.81 -46.79 46.02
N ASP A 681 -9.51 -47.85 46.78
CA ASP A 681 -10.17 -48.18 48.04
C ASP A 681 -9.98 -47.08 49.09
N ARG A 682 -11.09 -46.58 49.64
CA ARG A 682 -11.21 -45.27 50.29
C ARG A 682 -10.55 -45.18 51.68
N PHE A 683 -10.09 -46.28 52.25
CA PHE A 683 -9.70 -46.32 53.67
C PHE A 683 -8.23 -45.94 53.93
N ALA A 684 -7.28 -46.32 53.05
CA ALA A 684 -5.85 -46.00 53.23
C ALA A 684 -5.49 -44.58 52.74
N LEU A 685 -6.22 -44.05 51.75
CA LEU A 685 -5.95 -42.78 51.08
C LEU A 685 -6.49 -41.55 51.86
N LYS A 686 -7.57 -41.72 52.63
CA LYS A 686 -8.18 -40.66 53.47
C LYS A 686 -7.27 -40.18 54.60
N ASN A 687 -6.34 -41.01 55.06
CA ASN A 687 -5.39 -40.66 56.12
C ASN A 687 -4.13 -39.97 55.57
N SER A 688 -4.06 -39.68 54.26
CA SER A 688 -2.97 -38.91 53.67
C SER A 688 -3.10 -37.42 54.02
N PRO A 689 -2.00 -36.73 54.38
CA PRO A 689 -2.03 -35.28 54.58
C PRO A 689 -2.41 -34.48 53.33
N LEU A 690 -2.36 -35.10 52.14
CA LEU A 690 -2.72 -34.48 50.86
C LEU A 690 -4.20 -34.66 50.49
N HIS A 691 -4.96 -35.47 51.24
CA HIS A 691 -6.40 -35.70 50.98
C HIS A 691 -7.19 -34.38 50.99
N ASN A 692 -6.92 -33.53 51.97
CA ASN A 692 -7.58 -32.23 52.10
C ASN A 692 -7.28 -31.31 50.92
N ILE A 693 -6.05 -31.32 50.40
CA ILE A 693 -5.66 -30.52 49.22
C ILE A 693 -6.48 -30.97 48.01
N ILE A 694 -6.60 -32.28 47.79
CA ILE A 694 -7.38 -32.84 46.68
C ILE A 694 -8.86 -32.45 46.78
N GLU A 695 -9.50 -32.64 47.94
CA GLU A 695 -10.92 -32.30 48.09
C GLU A 695 -11.16 -30.78 47.99
N ASN A 696 -10.31 -29.96 48.59
CA ASN A 696 -10.41 -28.50 48.51
C ASN A 696 -10.27 -28.03 47.06
N SER A 697 -9.26 -28.50 46.34
CA SER A 697 -9.09 -28.13 44.93
C SER A 697 -10.26 -28.59 44.07
N ARG A 698 -10.83 -29.77 44.30
CA ARG A 698 -12.04 -30.24 43.57
C ARG A 698 -13.24 -29.35 43.81
N VAL A 699 -13.49 -28.93 45.05
CA VAL A 699 -14.59 -28.02 45.39
C VAL A 699 -14.38 -26.65 44.75
N GLU A 700 -13.16 -26.11 44.82
CA GLU A 700 -12.82 -24.83 44.20
C GLU A 700 -12.96 -24.87 42.66
N ILE A 701 -12.46 -25.92 42.01
CA ILE A 701 -12.59 -26.11 40.55
C ILE A 701 -14.07 -26.18 40.16
N ALA A 702 -14.90 -26.93 40.90
CA ALA A 702 -16.35 -27.04 40.62
C ALA A 702 -17.11 -25.71 40.81
N GLY A 703 -16.59 -24.79 41.63
CA GLY A 703 -17.16 -23.46 41.86
C GLY A 703 -16.84 -22.42 40.78
N ILE A 704 -16.06 -22.77 39.76
CA ILE A 704 -15.69 -21.88 38.64
C ILE A 704 -16.70 -22.11 37.49
N PRO A 705 -17.55 -21.12 37.14
CA PRO A 705 -18.58 -21.29 36.12
C PRO A 705 -18.01 -21.80 34.79
N GLU A 706 -18.63 -22.86 34.26
CA GLU A 706 -18.12 -23.73 33.20
C GLU A 706 -17.58 -23.02 31.94
N PHE A 707 -16.40 -23.47 31.53
CA PHE A 707 -15.85 -23.39 30.18
C PHE A 707 -16.68 -24.23 29.17
N GLY A 708 -17.97 -23.90 29.00
CA GLY A 708 -18.90 -24.62 28.12
C GLY A 708 -18.89 -24.16 26.65
N ILE A 709 -19.48 -24.98 25.77
CA ILE A 709 -19.51 -24.91 24.27
C ILE A 709 -19.88 -23.53 23.68
N ARG A 710 -20.62 -22.68 24.40
CA ARG A 710 -20.94 -21.30 23.96
C ARG A 710 -19.72 -20.36 24.00
N ALA A 711 -18.75 -20.67 24.85
CA ALA A 711 -17.46 -20.01 24.90
C ALA A 711 -16.62 -20.36 23.67
N ASP A 712 -16.67 -21.58 23.12
CA ASP A 712 -15.88 -22.00 21.95
C ASP A 712 -16.18 -21.16 20.69
N VAL A 713 -17.42 -20.70 20.50
CA VAL A 713 -17.80 -19.89 19.33
C VAL A 713 -17.35 -18.44 19.47
N ASN A 714 -17.57 -17.81 20.63
CA ASN A 714 -17.04 -16.48 20.91
C ASN A 714 -15.51 -16.49 21.09
N ARG A 715 -14.92 -17.64 21.42
CA ARG A 715 -13.48 -17.89 21.55
C ARG A 715 -12.84 -18.08 20.19
N ALA A 716 -13.43 -18.86 19.27
CA ALA A 716 -12.95 -18.92 17.88
C ALA A 716 -13.00 -17.56 17.18
N LEU A 717 -13.98 -16.72 17.49
CA LEU A 717 -14.06 -15.33 17.00
C LEU A 717 -13.01 -14.41 17.65
N ARG A 718 -12.67 -14.62 18.93
CA ARG A 718 -11.61 -13.88 19.62
C ARG A 718 -10.21 -14.36 19.21
N ASP A 719 -9.95 -15.65 19.17
CA ASP A 719 -8.71 -16.23 18.65
C ASP A 719 -8.49 -15.85 17.18
N ALA A 720 -9.54 -15.79 16.34
CA ALA A 720 -9.41 -15.28 14.98
C ALA A 720 -9.10 -13.78 14.92
N LYS A 721 -9.56 -13.00 15.91
CA LYS A 721 -9.29 -11.57 16.04
C LYS A 721 -7.90 -11.31 16.61
N ASP A 722 -7.49 -12.04 17.64
CA ASP A 722 -6.22 -11.92 18.33
C ASP A 722 -5.10 -12.48 17.46
N ASN A 723 -5.28 -13.64 16.80
CA ASN A 723 -4.33 -14.09 15.76
C ASN A 723 -4.28 -13.17 14.55
N ALA A 724 -5.37 -12.47 14.20
CA ALA A 724 -5.32 -11.44 13.16
C ALA A 724 -4.64 -10.16 13.67
N THR A 725 -4.68 -9.88 14.97
CA THR A 725 -4.08 -8.72 15.62
C THR A 725 -2.59 -8.93 15.86
N ASP A 726 -2.16 -10.10 16.36
CA ASP A 726 -0.76 -10.50 16.52
C ASP A 726 -0.03 -10.58 15.17
N LEU A 727 -0.75 -11.01 14.14
CA LEU A 727 -0.24 -11.07 12.78
C LEU A 727 -0.21 -9.70 12.12
N TYR A 728 -1.22 -8.87 12.40
CA TYR A 728 -1.21 -7.46 12.02
C TYR A 728 -0.05 -6.73 12.71
N GLN A 729 0.18 -6.99 14.00
CA GLN A 729 1.29 -6.46 14.79
C GLN A 729 2.62 -7.00 14.29
N TYR A 730 2.82 -8.31 14.08
CA TYR A 730 4.06 -8.84 13.51
C TYR A 730 4.34 -8.33 12.10
N ILE A 731 3.33 -8.23 11.23
CA ILE A 731 3.46 -7.60 9.92
C ILE A 731 3.77 -6.12 10.11
N GLN A 732 3.17 -5.44 11.08
CA GLN A 732 3.43 -4.04 11.41
C GLN A 732 4.86 -3.86 11.90
N THR A 733 5.37 -4.62 12.87
CA THR A 733 6.74 -4.60 13.37
C THR A 733 7.71 -4.93 12.25
N PHE A 734 7.50 -6.01 11.48
CA PHE A 734 8.36 -6.36 10.35
C PHE A 734 8.36 -5.29 9.26
N THR A 735 7.18 -4.73 8.95
CA THR A 735 7.03 -3.65 7.98
C THR A 735 7.65 -2.36 8.53
N ALA A 736 7.55 -2.08 9.83
CA ALA A 736 8.12 -0.91 10.49
C ALA A 736 9.65 -1.00 10.60
N THR A 737 10.23 -2.16 10.93
CA THR A 737 11.68 -2.40 10.93
C THR A 737 12.23 -2.26 9.52
N VAL A 738 11.59 -2.89 8.53
CA VAL A 738 12.04 -2.82 7.14
C VAL A 738 11.86 -1.41 6.55
N ILE A 739 10.76 -0.70 6.86
CA ILE A 739 10.49 0.69 6.43
C ILE A 739 11.33 1.73 7.18
N GLY A 740 11.64 1.50 8.45
CA GLY A 740 12.52 2.35 9.26
C GLY A 740 13.95 2.37 8.72
N ASP A 741 14.47 1.23 8.28
CA ASP A 741 15.81 1.11 7.69
C ASP A 741 15.86 1.41 6.18
N PHE A 742 14.72 1.63 5.53
CA PHE A 742 14.65 1.94 4.10
C PHE A 742 15.11 3.38 3.82
N LYS A 743 16.41 3.55 3.55
CA LYS A 743 17.00 4.77 3.00
C LYS A 743 16.85 4.80 1.47
N VAL A 744 16.23 5.83 0.91
CA VAL A 744 16.18 6.04 -0.55
C VAL A 744 17.59 6.35 -1.04
N ASN A 745 18.11 5.53 -1.97
CA ASN A 745 19.50 5.63 -2.43
C ASN A 745 19.70 6.90 -3.28
N GLN A 746 20.37 7.91 -2.72
CA GLN A 746 20.90 9.06 -3.46
C GLN A 746 22.43 9.05 -3.39
N ARG A 747 23.05 8.60 -4.48
CA ARG A 747 24.39 9.09 -4.84
C ARG A 747 24.17 10.50 -5.39
N GLU A 748 24.71 11.54 -4.74
CA GLU A 748 24.95 12.93 -5.25
C GLU A 748 24.46 14.12 -4.39
N ILE A 749 24.19 14.00 -3.07
CA ILE A 749 24.04 15.22 -2.24
C ILE A 749 24.71 15.04 -0.88
N ASP A 750 25.97 15.45 -0.78
CA ASP A 750 26.63 15.70 0.50
C ASP A 750 26.10 17.04 1.07
N ASN A 751 25.68 17.04 2.35
CA ASN A 751 25.28 18.18 3.18
C ASN A 751 24.27 19.17 2.56
N LEU A 752 22.97 18.87 2.73
CA LEU A 752 21.88 19.77 2.32
C LEU A 752 21.82 21.07 3.13
N ILE A 753 22.22 21.01 4.41
CA ILE A 753 22.43 22.17 5.27
C ILE A 753 23.90 22.58 5.17
N GLY A 754 24.14 23.83 4.79
CA GLY A 754 25.50 24.38 4.73
C GLY A 754 26.19 24.37 6.09
N ALA A 755 27.50 24.17 6.12
CA ALA A 755 28.28 24.11 7.36
C ALA A 755 28.14 25.40 8.20
N ASP A 756 28.03 26.57 7.56
CA ASP A 756 27.84 27.86 8.24
C ASP A 756 26.47 27.96 8.94
N ASP A 757 25.40 27.49 8.29
CA ASP A 757 24.06 27.47 8.87
C ASP A 757 23.97 26.48 10.04
N LEU A 758 24.60 25.30 9.89
CA LEU A 758 24.66 24.31 10.96
C LEU A 758 25.45 24.82 12.17
N HIS A 759 26.59 25.48 11.94
CA HIS A 759 27.38 26.08 13.01
C HIS A 759 26.61 27.19 13.73
N GLY A 760 25.91 28.06 12.98
CA GLY A 760 25.04 29.09 13.56
C GLY A 760 23.85 28.50 14.35
N PHE A 761 23.31 27.37 13.89
CA PHE A 761 22.26 26.64 14.62
C PHE A 761 22.80 26.08 15.94
N HIS A 762 23.96 25.42 15.91
CA HIS A 762 24.62 24.86 17.10
C HIS A 762 24.87 25.93 18.16
N GLN A 763 25.38 27.10 17.78
CA GLN A 763 25.63 28.22 18.70
C GLN A 763 24.37 28.76 19.41
N ALA A 764 23.17 28.53 18.86
CA ALA A 764 21.92 29.00 19.46
C ALA A 764 21.36 28.03 20.53
N LEU A 765 21.84 26.78 20.54
CA LEU A 765 21.34 25.71 21.41
C LEU A 765 21.87 25.83 22.84
N LYS A 766 21.10 25.27 23.78
CA LYS A 766 21.50 25.04 25.17
C LYS A 766 21.17 23.61 25.57
N PRO A 767 21.93 23.00 26.49
CA PRO A 767 21.57 21.71 27.09
C PRO A 767 20.12 21.70 27.56
N GLY A 768 19.35 20.73 27.09
CA GLY A 768 17.91 20.63 27.35
C GLY A 768 16.99 21.22 26.29
N ASP A 769 17.50 21.69 25.16
CA ASP A 769 16.66 22.05 24.00
C ASP A 769 16.17 20.79 23.25
N MET A 770 14.91 20.80 22.83
CA MET A 770 14.30 19.76 22.01
C MET A 770 14.54 20.05 20.53
N LEU A 771 15.11 19.10 19.80
CA LEU A 771 15.29 19.18 18.35
C LEU A 771 14.16 18.42 17.66
N ILE A 772 13.50 19.04 16.69
CA ILE A 772 12.47 18.42 15.87
C ILE A 772 12.96 18.42 14.42
N GLU A 773 13.10 17.24 13.86
CA GLU A 773 13.85 17.01 12.61
C GLU A 773 12.99 16.39 11.51
N ARG A 774 13.30 16.73 10.26
CA ARG A 774 12.74 16.10 9.06
C ARG A 774 13.85 15.66 8.12
N ARG A 775 13.92 14.36 7.82
CA ARG A 775 14.87 13.77 6.86
C ARG A 775 14.13 13.14 5.68
N ASN A 776 14.20 13.72 4.48
CA ASN A 776 13.35 13.35 3.34
C ASN A 776 13.54 11.92 2.79
N TRP A 777 14.69 11.27 3.07
CA TRP A 777 15.06 9.97 2.50
C TRP A 777 14.67 8.76 3.36
N TYR A 778 14.06 8.98 4.52
CA TYR A 778 13.48 7.90 5.32
C TYR A 778 12.07 7.56 4.82
N ALA A 779 11.88 6.32 4.39
CA ALA A 779 10.58 5.85 3.90
C ALA A 779 9.48 5.85 4.98
N SER A 780 9.85 5.85 6.27
CA SER A 780 8.95 5.93 7.43
C SER A 780 8.12 7.22 7.46
N ASN A 781 8.59 8.33 6.89
CA ASN A 781 7.84 9.59 6.76
C ASN A 781 6.51 9.43 6.01
N ALA A 782 6.33 8.33 5.25
CA ALA A 782 5.09 8.06 4.56
C ALA A 782 3.91 7.67 5.45
N PHE A 783 4.21 7.28 6.68
CA PHE A 783 3.24 6.70 7.61
C PHE A 783 3.11 7.53 8.90
N LEU A 784 4.01 8.49 9.12
CA LEU A 784 3.96 9.44 10.23
C LEU A 784 3.11 10.66 9.86
N PRO A 785 2.24 11.15 10.76
CA PRO A 785 1.40 12.30 10.50
C PRO A 785 2.20 13.61 10.53
N GLY A 786 1.94 14.51 9.57
CA GLY A 786 2.49 15.87 9.57
C GLY A 786 3.84 16.02 8.87
N PHE A 787 4.37 17.25 8.89
CA PHE A 787 5.65 17.64 8.29
C PHE A 787 6.86 17.23 9.15
N TRP A 788 6.67 17.15 10.47
CA TRP A 788 7.71 16.89 11.46
C TRP A 788 7.63 15.43 11.99
N PRO A 789 8.46 14.51 11.47
CA PRO A 789 8.39 13.09 11.81
C PRO A 789 9.22 12.67 13.03
N HIS A 790 10.27 13.41 13.40
CA HIS A 790 11.30 12.95 14.36
C HIS A 790 11.60 13.98 15.44
N GLY A 791 12.02 13.50 16.62
CA GLY A 791 12.42 14.34 17.76
C GLY A 791 13.69 13.81 18.43
N ALA A 792 14.54 14.72 18.90
CA ALA A 792 15.79 14.42 19.57
C ALA A 792 16.05 15.45 20.68
N MET A 793 16.97 15.16 21.60
CA MET A 793 17.33 16.07 22.70
C MET A 793 18.79 16.53 22.55
N TYR A 794 19.00 17.85 22.58
CA TYR A 794 20.34 18.41 22.70
C TYR A 794 20.77 18.35 24.16
N VAL A 795 21.74 17.49 24.50
CA VAL A 795 22.32 17.37 25.85
C VAL A 795 23.54 18.26 26.04
N GLY A 796 24.18 18.69 24.94
CA GLY A 796 25.36 19.55 24.95
C GLY A 796 26.64 18.88 25.43
N THR A 797 27.75 19.62 25.36
CA THR A 797 29.04 19.18 25.89
C THR A 797 29.11 19.29 27.41
N VAL A 798 30.07 18.61 28.04
CA VAL A 798 30.35 18.78 29.47
C VAL A 798 30.75 20.23 29.76
N GLN A 799 31.51 20.88 28.87
CA GLN A 799 31.84 22.29 29.00
C GLN A 799 30.60 23.20 28.93
N GLU A 800 29.68 22.97 27.98
CA GLU A 800 28.43 23.74 27.87
C GLU A 800 27.53 23.54 29.10
N MET A 801 27.50 22.35 29.70
CA MET A 801 26.78 22.10 30.96
C MET A 801 27.39 22.88 32.12
N LYS A 802 28.73 23.02 32.16
CA LYS A 802 29.43 23.83 33.17
C LYS A 802 29.17 25.31 32.96
N ASP A 803 29.22 25.78 31.73
CA ASP A 803 28.95 27.18 31.37
C ASP A 803 27.49 27.56 31.64
N ALA A 804 26.56 26.61 31.49
CA ALA A 804 25.15 26.76 31.84
C ALA A 804 24.87 26.59 33.35
N GLY A 805 25.85 26.19 34.16
CA GLY A 805 25.71 26.01 35.60
C GLY A 805 24.89 24.78 36.04
N ILE A 806 24.64 23.81 35.13
CA ILE A 806 23.81 22.63 35.41
C ILE A 806 24.62 21.34 35.62
N TYR A 807 25.93 21.35 35.34
CA TYR A 807 26.77 20.14 35.36
C TYR A 807 26.70 19.36 36.68
N GLU A 808 26.87 20.02 37.82
CA GLU A 808 26.83 19.34 39.13
C GLU A 808 25.46 18.72 39.40
N LEU A 809 24.37 19.39 39.00
CA LEU A 809 23.01 18.88 39.15
C LEU A 809 22.77 17.64 38.27
N VAL A 810 23.32 17.62 37.05
CA VAL A 810 23.24 16.45 36.15
C VAL A 810 24.03 15.29 36.75
N ARG A 811 25.27 15.55 37.21
CA ARG A 811 26.16 14.55 37.81
C ARG A 811 25.53 13.90 39.03
N ASP A 812 25.03 14.70 39.97
CA ASP A 812 24.38 14.24 41.19
C ASP A 812 23.16 13.37 40.86
N LYS A 813 22.39 13.75 39.84
CA LYS A 813 21.20 13.00 39.45
C LYS A 813 21.52 11.66 38.77
N ILE A 814 22.57 11.60 37.95
CA ILE A 814 23.06 10.34 37.38
C ILE A 814 23.57 9.41 38.49
N LEU A 815 24.28 9.95 39.48
CA LEU A 815 24.71 9.18 40.66
C LEU A 815 23.53 8.61 41.45
N GLU A 816 22.49 9.41 41.68
CA GLU A 816 21.25 8.96 42.34
C GLU A 816 20.62 7.77 41.60
N PHE A 817 20.51 7.84 40.27
CA PHE A 817 20.00 6.73 39.46
C PHE A 817 20.89 5.49 39.56
N ALA A 818 22.22 5.65 39.50
CA ALA A 818 23.16 4.54 39.63
C ALA A 818 23.08 3.88 41.02
N ASP A 819 22.96 4.66 42.09
CA ASP A 819 22.85 4.14 43.45
C ASP A 819 21.54 3.39 43.69
N ASP A 820 20.43 3.82 43.08
CA ASP A 820 19.15 3.12 43.15
C ASP A 820 19.17 1.79 42.37
N ASP A 821 19.80 1.77 41.19
CA ASP A 821 19.96 0.55 40.39
C ASP A 821 20.96 -0.44 41.02
N GLU A 822 21.97 0.03 41.75
CA GLU A 822 22.95 -0.80 42.48
C GLU A 822 22.27 -1.59 43.62
N LYS A 823 21.25 -0.99 44.27
CA LYS A 823 20.44 -1.64 45.32
C LYS A 823 19.56 -2.76 44.76
N SER A 824 19.44 -2.88 43.45
CA SER A 824 18.71 -3.98 42.80
C SER A 824 19.32 -5.33 43.17
N GLU A 825 18.48 -6.30 43.55
CA GLU A 825 18.92 -7.68 43.79
C GLU A 825 19.39 -8.39 42.50
N TYR A 826 19.15 -7.78 41.33
CA TYR A 826 19.36 -8.37 40.01
C TYR A 826 20.65 -7.90 39.34
N LYS A 827 21.28 -8.79 38.57
CA LYS A 827 22.52 -8.49 37.82
C LYS A 827 22.35 -7.40 36.75
N SER A 828 21.15 -7.24 36.18
CA SER A 828 20.88 -6.24 35.15
C SER A 828 20.86 -4.82 35.70
N GLY A 829 20.26 -4.61 36.89
CA GLY A 829 20.30 -3.31 37.58
C GLY A 829 21.73 -2.90 37.91
N LYS A 830 22.52 -3.83 38.46
CA LYS A 830 23.95 -3.60 38.74
C LYS A 830 24.77 -3.30 37.49
N ALA A 831 24.47 -3.94 36.36
CA ALA A 831 25.13 -3.65 35.09
C ALA A 831 24.78 -2.26 34.53
N HIS A 832 23.53 -1.82 34.69
CA HIS A 832 23.10 -0.47 34.30
C HIS A 832 23.69 0.60 35.21
N ALA A 833 23.70 0.37 36.53
CA ALA A 833 24.40 1.20 37.51
C ALA A 833 25.88 1.40 37.15
N GLN A 834 26.58 0.32 36.79
CA GLN A 834 27.97 0.41 36.32
C GLN A 834 28.07 1.25 35.04
N SER A 835 27.20 1.04 34.06
CA SER A 835 27.18 1.85 32.84
C SER A 835 26.99 3.34 33.12
N LEU A 836 26.16 3.72 34.09
CA LEU A 836 25.97 5.12 34.49
C LEU A 836 27.23 5.71 35.14
N ARG A 837 27.92 4.93 35.98
CA ARG A 837 29.21 5.35 36.57
C ARG A 837 30.29 5.52 35.50
N ASP A 838 30.33 4.64 34.51
CA ASP A 838 31.27 4.74 33.38
C ASP A 838 31.06 6.04 32.57
N ILE A 839 29.81 6.53 32.46
CA ILE A 839 29.51 7.83 31.84
C ILE A 839 30.16 8.97 32.64
N LEU A 840 30.05 8.93 33.96
CA LEU A 840 30.60 9.96 34.85
C LEU A 840 32.13 9.95 34.84
N ASP A 841 32.74 8.77 34.85
CA ASP A 841 34.20 8.64 34.74
C ASP A 841 34.72 9.23 33.42
N GLU A 842 33.96 9.07 32.33
CA GLU A 842 34.28 9.66 31.04
C GLU A 842 34.09 11.19 31.03
N PHE A 843 33.10 11.74 31.75
CA PHE A 843 32.91 13.20 31.89
C PHE A 843 34.11 13.88 32.55
N GLU A 844 34.86 13.17 33.39
CA GLU A 844 36.04 13.68 34.09
C GLU A 844 37.33 13.59 33.24
N ARG A 845 37.29 12.98 32.05
CA ARG A 845 38.45 12.90 31.15
C ARG A 845 38.81 14.25 30.52
N PRO A 846 40.08 14.44 30.12
CA PRO A 846 40.51 15.62 29.37
C PRO A 846 39.67 15.80 28.09
N VAL A 847 39.38 17.05 27.72
CA VAL A 847 38.48 17.40 26.60
C VAL A 847 38.84 16.68 25.29
N ALA A 848 40.13 16.53 24.99
CA ALA A 848 40.61 15.88 23.76
C ALA A 848 40.35 14.36 23.70
N GLU A 849 40.07 13.72 24.83
CA GLU A 849 39.84 12.28 24.95
C GLU A 849 38.40 11.94 25.39
N ASN A 850 37.59 12.95 25.72
CA ASN A 850 36.23 12.78 26.21
C ASN A 850 35.24 12.67 25.04
N ARG A 851 34.65 11.48 24.86
CA ARG A 851 33.67 11.25 23.77
C ARG A 851 32.44 12.16 23.83
N TYR A 852 32.06 12.64 25.02
CA TYR A 852 30.92 13.53 25.25
C TYR A 852 31.21 15.01 24.96
N GLU A 853 32.46 15.35 24.67
CA GLU A 853 32.83 16.65 24.11
C GLU A 853 32.62 16.70 22.58
N HIS A 854 32.49 15.53 21.94
CA HIS A 854 32.30 15.40 20.50
C HIS A 854 30.87 15.03 20.08
N HIS A 855 30.04 14.51 20.98
CA HIS A 855 28.67 14.12 20.70
C HIS A 855 27.70 14.80 21.67
N HIS A 856 26.64 15.40 21.13
CA HIS A 856 25.84 16.41 21.85
C HIS A 856 24.33 16.15 21.77
N VAL A 857 23.89 15.17 20.97
CA VAL A 857 22.47 14.90 20.71
C VAL A 857 22.14 13.46 21.09
N ILE A 858 21.18 13.28 22.00
CA ILE A 858 20.61 11.96 22.30
C ILE A 858 19.31 11.81 21.51
N GLU A 859 19.22 10.74 20.73
CA GLU A 859 18.04 10.40 19.94
C GLU A 859 17.77 8.89 19.96
N ALA A 860 16.51 8.50 19.78
CA ALA A 860 16.16 7.10 19.52
C ALA A 860 16.02 6.88 18.01
N VAL A 861 16.84 5.99 17.46
CA VAL A 861 16.84 5.56 16.05
C VAL A 861 16.82 4.03 16.00
N SER A 862 16.76 3.39 14.83
CA SER A 862 16.63 1.92 14.73
C SER A 862 17.73 1.11 15.45
N GLU A 863 18.87 1.74 15.76
CA GLU A 863 19.99 1.18 16.54
C GLU A 863 19.77 1.25 18.06
N GLY A 864 18.71 1.91 18.53
CA GLY A 864 18.40 2.17 19.93
C GLY A 864 18.46 3.66 20.29
N VAL A 865 18.53 3.96 21.58
CA VAL A 865 18.81 5.30 22.10
C VAL A 865 20.32 5.52 22.03
N VAL A 866 20.76 6.40 21.15
CA VAL A 866 22.17 6.64 20.83
C VAL A 866 22.55 8.09 21.08
N LEU A 867 23.86 8.32 21.22
CA LEU A 867 24.45 9.64 21.35
C LEU A 867 25.22 9.98 20.07
N ASN A 868 24.78 11.03 19.38
CA ASN A 868 25.27 11.44 18.06
C ASN A 868 25.84 12.87 18.07
N THR A 869 26.60 13.21 17.03
CA THR A 869 27.06 14.58 16.78
C THR A 869 25.96 15.42 16.17
N ILE A 870 26.06 16.75 16.27
CA ILE A 870 25.08 17.64 15.65
C ILE A 870 25.12 17.57 14.13
N GLU A 871 26.28 17.27 13.54
CA GLU A 871 26.43 17.03 12.11
C GLU A 871 25.66 15.79 11.65
N HIS A 872 25.67 14.73 12.45
CA HIS A 872 24.95 13.51 12.12
C HIS A 872 23.44 13.64 12.37
N SER A 873 23.03 14.36 13.43
CA SER A 873 21.62 14.58 13.71
C SER A 873 21.00 15.65 12.79
N ALA A 874 21.39 16.91 13.02
CA ALA A 874 20.81 18.07 12.35
C ALA A 874 21.40 18.30 10.96
N GLY A 875 22.69 18.02 10.72
CA GLY A 875 23.34 18.23 9.42
C GLY A 875 22.81 17.34 8.30
N GLU A 876 22.30 16.16 8.65
CA GLU A 876 21.56 15.27 7.77
C GLU A 876 20.06 15.63 7.66
N ALA A 877 19.58 16.71 8.28
CA ALA A 877 18.18 17.11 8.15
C ALA A 877 17.92 17.92 6.86
N THR A 878 16.68 17.84 6.37
CA THR A 878 16.15 18.76 5.34
C THR A 878 15.45 19.97 5.95
N SER A 879 14.93 19.80 7.15
CA SER A 879 14.39 20.86 8.00
C SER A 879 14.64 20.45 9.45
N VAL A 880 15.09 21.36 10.31
CA VAL A 880 15.30 21.12 11.74
C VAL A 880 14.97 22.38 12.53
N CYS A 881 14.21 22.25 13.61
CA CYS A 881 13.95 23.35 14.54
C CYS A 881 14.26 22.96 15.99
N ALA A 882 14.59 23.96 16.80
CA ALA A 882 14.91 23.80 18.21
C ALA A 882 13.89 24.52 19.11
N PHE A 883 13.35 23.80 20.08
CA PHE A 883 12.44 24.30 21.11
C PHE A 883 13.09 24.28 22.49
N ARG A 884 13.04 25.41 23.19
CA ARG A 884 13.49 25.54 24.57
C ARG A 884 12.30 25.43 25.54
N PRO A 885 12.34 24.54 26.54
CA PRO A 885 11.36 24.52 27.61
C PRO A 885 11.54 25.73 28.54
N VAL A 886 10.54 26.61 28.65
CA VAL A 886 10.67 27.88 29.39
C VAL A 886 10.04 27.88 30.78
N LEU A 887 9.24 26.87 31.11
CA LEU A 887 8.60 26.75 32.43
C LEU A 887 9.39 25.88 33.43
N LEU A 888 10.51 25.27 32.99
CA LEU A 888 11.34 24.43 33.85
C LEU A 888 12.42 25.24 34.56
N SER A 889 12.69 24.87 35.80
CA SER A 889 13.89 25.32 36.52
C SER A 889 15.14 24.59 36.03
N ASP A 890 16.32 25.19 36.27
CA ASP A 890 17.61 24.59 35.90
C ASP A 890 17.80 23.18 36.50
N ALA A 891 17.29 22.92 37.71
CA ALA A 891 17.31 21.59 38.33
C ALA A 891 16.42 20.56 37.60
N GLN A 892 15.28 21.00 37.06
CA GLN A 892 14.40 20.14 36.26
C GLN A 892 14.99 19.89 34.86
N ILE A 893 15.65 20.89 34.27
CA ILE A 893 16.40 20.74 33.01
C ILE A 893 17.56 19.75 33.22
N ALA A 894 18.34 19.91 34.28
CA ALA A 894 19.41 18.99 34.65
C ALA A 894 18.88 17.55 34.86
N SER A 895 17.74 17.40 35.52
CA SER A 895 17.09 16.09 35.70
C SER A 895 16.64 15.47 34.37
N ALA A 896 16.16 16.29 33.42
CA ALA A 896 15.79 15.82 32.09
C ALA A 896 17.02 15.36 31.29
N VAL A 897 18.12 16.12 31.34
CA VAL A 897 19.40 15.75 30.70
C VAL A 897 19.96 14.46 31.32
N ALA A 898 19.93 14.33 32.65
CA ALA A 898 20.34 13.11 33.34
C ALA A 898 19.48 11.90 32.94
N ARG A 899 18.16 12.08 32.77
CA ARG A 899 17.26 11.02 32.28
C ARG A 899 17.58 10.62 30.84
N ALA A 900 18.01 11.53 29.98
CA ALA A 900 18.44 11.19 28.63
C ALA A 900 19.64 10.24 28.65
N TYR A 901 20.63 10.49 29.52
CA TYR A 901 21.75 9.56 29.77
C TYR A 901 21.31 8.24 30.41
N TYR A 902 20.29 8.27 31.27
CA TYR A 902 19.71 7.05 31.86
C TYR A 902 19.11 6.09 30.83
N TYR A 903 18.52 6.64 29.76
CA TYR A 903 17.93 5.85 28.67
C TYR A 903 18.93 5.46 27.57
N LEU A 904 20.17 5.97 27.63
CA LEU A 904 21.19 5.67 26.63
C LEU A 904 21.47 4.16 26.53
N GLY A 905 21.47 3.63 25.30
CA GLY A 905 21.69 2.21 25.03
C GLY A 905 20.46 1.30 25.14
N ARG A 906 19.25 1.84 25.38
CA ARG A 906 18.00 1.06 25.30
C ARG A 906 17.60 0.78 23.85
N ASP A 907 16.91 -0.34 23.64
CA ASP A 907 16.44 -0.77 22.32
C ASP A 907 15.36 0.18 21.75
N TYR A 908 15.25 0.26 20.43
CA TYR A 908 14.24 1.08 19.77
C TYR A 908 12.88 0.37 19.71
N ASP A 909 11.80 1.10 19.96
CA ASP A 909 10.44 0.54 19.86
C ASP A 909 9.87 0.64 18.43
N PHE A 910 9.86 -0.48 17.70
CA PHE A 910 9.28 -0.57 16.36
C PHE A 910 7.74 -0.65 16.35
N ASP A 911 7.12 -0.88 17.51
CA ASP A 911 5.65 -0.96 17.67
C ASP A 911 5.02 0.39 18.05
N PHE A 912 5.84 1.43 18.28
CA PHE A 912 5.44 2.79 18.68
C PHE A 912 4.52 2.79 19.91
N ASN A 913 4.84 1.91 20.86
CA ASN A 913 4.08 1.70 22.07
C ASN A 913 4.74 2.35 23.28
N PHE A 914 4.21 3.53 23.67
CA PHE A 914 4.65 4.33 24.83
C PHE A 914 4.53 3.61 26.20
N GLU A 915 4.08 2.35 26.20
CA GLU A 915 3.77 1.53 27.37
C GLU A 915 4.86 0.48 27.64
N SER A 916 5.83 0.30 26.73
CA SER A 916 6.98 -0.58 26.93
C SER A 916 8.08 0.15 27.73
N PRO A 917 8.46 -0.32 28.92
CA PRO A 917 9.50 0.37 29.71
C PRO A 917 10.91 0.22 29.12
N ASN A 918 11.14 -0.76 28.23
CA ASN A 918 12.48 -1.19 27.81
C ASN A 918 12.83 -0.83 26.35
N THR A 919 11.85 -0.34 25.58
CA THR A 919 12.04 0.08 24.20
C THR A 919 11.46 1.48 24.03
N LEU A 920 12.16 2.40 23.38
CA LEU A 920 11.73 3.80 23.29
C LEU A 920 11.66 4.28 21.84
N VAL A 921 10.65 5.10 21.52
CA VAL A 921 10.63 5.90 20.29
C VAL A 921 11.20 7.30 20.49
N CYS A 922 11.54 7.97 19.39
CA CYS A 922 12.23 9.27 19.41
C CYS A 922 11.51 10.35 20.25
N THR A 923 10.19 10.47 20.13
CA THR A 923 9.39 11.42 20.92
C THR A 923 9.03 10.91 22.32
N GLU A 924 9.13 9.61 22.55
CA GLU A 924 8.94 9.02 23.88
C GLU A 924 10.16 9.26 24.79
N VAL A 925 11.37 9.26 24.22
CA VAL A 925 12.56 9.73 24.96
C VAL A 925 12.33 11.15 25.47
N LEU A 926 11.83 12.06 24.62
CA LEU A 926 11.48 13.42 25.04
C LEU A 926 10.39 13.40 26.13
N TYR A 927 9.28 12.71 25.89
CA TYR A 927 8.18 12.64 26.85
C TYR A 927 8.62 12.13 28.24
N ARG A 928 9.45 11.08 28.30
CA ARG A 928 9.97 10.50 29.54
C ARG A 928 11.05 11.36 30.19
N CYS A 929 11.94 12.01 29.41
CA CYS A 929 12.97 12.88 29.95
C CYS A 929 12.36 14.11 30.64
N TYR A 930 11.26 14.66 30.11
CA TYR A 930 10.61 15.84 30.69
C TYR A 930 9.47 15.50 31.66
N GLU A 931 9.23 14.22 31.97
CA GLU A 931 8.09 13.77 32.81
C GLU A 931 6.75 14.36 32.36
N GLY A 932 6.48 14.24 31.06
CA GLY A 932 5.28 14.77 30.44
C GLY A 932 4.01 14.35 31.17
N ASN A 933 3.16 15.31 31.52
CA ASN A 933 1.86 15.11 32.18
C ASN A 933 1.94 14.57 33.63
N ARG A 934 3.11 14.55 34.28
CA ARG A 934 3.23 14.21 35.70
C ARG A 934 2.64 15.32 36.57
N GLU A 935 1.87 14.95 37.59
CA GLU A 935 1.36 15.91 38.59
C GLU A 935 2.54 16.64 39.27
N GLY A 936 2.56 17.97 39.20
CA GLY A 936 3.65 18.81 39.72
C GLY A 936 4.76 19.16 38.72
N TYR A 937 4.75 18.64 37.49
CA TYR A 937 5.64 19.09 36.40
C TYR A 937 4.90 20.03 35.43
N PRO A 938 5.56 21.11 34.94
CA PRO A 938 4.89 22.14 34.17
C PRO A 938 4.70 21.79 32.67
N LEU A 939 5.40 20.79 32.14
CA LEU A 939 5.26 20.38 30.73
C LEU A 939 4.08 19.42 30.54
N GLN A 940 3.14 19.81 29.69
CA GLN A 940 1.95 19.04 29.34
C GLN A 940 1.95 18.74 27.83
N PHE A 941 1.89 17.47 27.46
CA PHE A 941 1.87 17.01 26.08
C PHE A 941 0.53 16.37 25.72
N ASP A 942 -0.06 16.80 24.60
CA ASP A 942 -1.29 16.23 24.05
C ASP A 942 -1.00 14.90 23.36
N LEU A 943 -1.28 13.81 24.08
CA LEU A 943 -1.19 12.46 23.54
C LEU A 943 -2.35 12.19 22.59
N THR A 944 -2.02 11.71 21.38
CA THR A 944 -3.01 11.30 20.38
C THR A 944 -3.03 9.79 20.23
N THR A 945 -4.23 9.23 20.13
CA THR A 945 -4.40 7.79 19.90
C THR A 945 -4.19 7.46 18.43
N ILE A 946 -3.09 6.80 18.11
CA ILE A 946 -2.81 6.27 16.76
C ILE A 946 -2.93 4.75 16.85
N LEU A 947 -3.83 4.17 16.05
CA LEU A 947 -4.09 2.71 15.99
C LEU A 947 -4.45 2.05 17.35
N GLY A 948 -4.95 2.83 18.32
CA GLY A 948 -5.38 2.33 19.64
C GLY A 948 -4.37 2.58 20.77
N THR A 949 -3.18 3.08 20.45
CA THR A 949 -2.12 3.37 21.41
C THR A 949 -1.94 4.88 21.59
N PRO A 950 -1.82 5.41 22.82
CA PRO A 950 -1.47 6.82 23.05
C PRO A 950 -0.04 7.08 22.60
N THR A 951 0.15 8.09 21.75
CA THR A 951 1.47 8.46 21.20
C THR A 951 1.61 9.97 21.17
N LEU A 952 2.86 10.46 21.21
CA LEU A 952 3.20 11.87 21.00
C LEU A 952 3.90 12.04 19.65
N PRO A 953 3.20 12.32 18.54
CA PRO A 953 3.84 12.70 17.28
C PRO A 953 4.68 13.96 17.45
N ALA A 954 5.87 14.01 16.84
CA ALA A 954 6.73 15.21 16.88
C ALA A 954 6.01 16.45 16.30
N GLN A 955 5.16 16.24 15.29
CA GLN A 955 4.22 17.24 14.77
C GLN A 955 3.37 17.90 15.86
N ASN A 956 2.91 17.15 16.86
CA ASN A 956 2.05 17.71 17.92
C ASN A 956 2.82 18.64 18.86
N ILE A 957 4.12 18.41 19.05
CA ILE A 957 4.98 19.32 19.83
C ILE A 957 5.10 20.67 19.11
N VAL A 958 5.23 20.66 17.78
CA VAL A 958 5.24 21.89 16.98
C VAL A 958 3.87 22.57 16.98
N GLN A 959 2.80 21.77 16.85
CA GLN A 959 1.42 22.27 16.86
C GLN A 959 1.08 22.93 18.19
N SER A 960 1.46 22.34 19.33
CA SER A 960 1.16 22.90 20.65
C SER A 960 1.82 24.26 20.88
N TYR A 961 3.05 24.44 20.39
CA TYR A 961 3.71 25.75 20.38
C TYR A 961 2.96 26.77 19.52
N VAL A 962 2.63 26.42 18.27
CA VAL A 962 1.93 27.33 17.35
C VAL A 962 0.57 27.72 17.90
N ASP A 963 -0.18 26.76 18.44
CA ASP A 963 -1.48 27.00 19.06
C ASP A 963 -1.38 27.94 20.26
N ALA A 964 -0.38 27.74 21.14
CA ALA A 964 -0.13 28.62 22.29
C ALA A 964 0.24 30.05 21.86
N VAL A 965 1.05 30.20 20.82
CA VAL A 965 1.41 31.52 20.27
C VAL A 965 0.20 32.21 19.65
N GLN A 966 -0.60 31.51 18.84
CA GLN A 966 -1.79 32.06 18.20
C GLN A 966 -2.88 32.45 19.22
N GLN A 967 -2.98 31.71 20.33
CA GLN A 967 -3.91 32.00 21.42
C GLN A 967 -3.38 33.04 22.42
N ASN A 968 -2.13 33.49 22.24
CA ASN A 968 -1.42 34.39 23.17
C ASN A 968 -1.46 33.86 24.62
N ASP A 969 -1.21 32.56 24.77
CA ASP A 969 -1.28 31.85 26.05
C ASP A 969 -0.15 32.30 27.00
N PRO A 970 -0.45 32.88 28.17
CA PRO A 970 0.57 33.27 29.15
C PRO A 970 1.35 32.09 29.74
N ASN A 971 0.86 30.85 29.56
CA ASN A 971 1.50 29.62 30.02
C ASN A 971 2.21 28.87 28.89
N ASN A 972 2.61 29.54 27.81
CA ASN A 972 3.36 28.91 26.74
C ASN A 972 4.63 28.22 27.28
N GLN A 973 4.66 26.90 27.16
CA GLN A 973 5.69 26.03 27.73
C GLN A 973 6.96 25.92 26.88
N LEU A 974 6.89 26.28 25.59
CA LEU A 974 7.98 26.13 24.63
C LEU A 974 8.31 27.45 23.92
N GLN A 975 9.59 27.68 23.68
CA GLN A 975 10.09 28.81 22.91
C GLN A 975 10.85 28.31 21.67
N LEU A 976 10.45 28.75 20.48
CA LEU A 976 11.21 28.51 19.26
C LEU A 976 12.53 29.31 19.31
N VAL A 977 13.66 28.61 19.21
CA VAL A 977 15.01 29.18 19.31
C VAL A 977 15.59 29.42 17.93
N ALA A 978 15.61 28.38 17.10
CA ALA A 978 16.17 28.39 15.77
C ALA A 978 15.44 27.40 14.85
N TRP A 979 15.47 27.67 13.54
CA TRP A 979 14.93 26.78 12.51
C TRP A 979 15.79 26.90 11.24
N ILE A 980 16.13 25.76 10.65
CA ILE A 980 16.74 25.66 9.32
C ILE A 980 15.74 24.95 8.41
N ASP A 981 15.53 25.50 7.21
CA ASP A 981 14.70 24.88 6.18
C ASP A 981 15.37 24.94 4.81
N THR A 982 15.41 23.81 4.11
CA THR A 982 15.90 23.72 2.72
C THR A 982 14.77 23.78 1.68
N ASP A 983 13.51 23.62 2.10
CA ASP A 983 12.32 23.60 1.22
C ASP A 983 11.74 25.01 0.95
N ARG A 984 12.22 26.05 1.65
CA ARG A 984 11.66 27.42 1.62
C ARG A 984 11.84 28.13 0.28
N HIS A 985 12.90 27.83 -0.47
CA HIS A 985 13.24 28.54 -1.72
C HIS A 985 13.28 27.58 -2.92
N LYS A 986 12.90 28.06 -4.11
CA LYS A 986 13.02 27.31 -5.40
C LYS A 986 14.50 27.01 -5.80
N LYS A 987 15.46 27.24 -4.90
CA LYS A 987 16.90 27.01 -5.03
C LYS A 987 17.38 26.18 -3.83
N PRO A 988 18.38 25.30 -4.01
CA PRO A 988 18.80 24.30 -3.01
C PRO A 988 19.79 24.88 -1.98
N THR A 989 19.46 25.99 -1.33
CA THR A 989 20.30 26.58 -0.28
C THR A 989 19.53 26.60 1.03
N SER A 990 20.11 26.04 2.10
CA SER A 990 19.59 26.15 3.46
C SER A 990 19.47 27.62 3.89
N THR A 991 18.59 27.88 4.85
CA THR A 991 18.44 29.20 5.44
C THR A 991 18.22 29.03 6.94
N LEU A 992 19.20 29.44 7.74
CA LEU A 992 19.08 29.53 9.19
C LEU A 992 18.23 30.75 9.59
N MET A 993 17.31 30.53 10.53
CA MET A 993 16.50 31.57 11.16
C MET A 993 16.64 31.44 12.68
N ILE A 994 17.02 32.52 13.35
CA ILE A 994 17.13 32.58 14.81
C ILE A 994 15.99 33.46 15.33
N PHE A 995 15.17 32.91 16.22
CA PHE A 995 13.94 33.54 16.69
C PHE A 995 14.12 34.26 18.03
N ASN A 996 15.02 33.79 18.91
CA ASN A 996 15.26 34.37 20.24
C ASN A 996 13.96 34.74 21.01
N GLY A 997 12.88 33.97 20.82
CA GLY A 997 11.57 34.23 21.44
C GLY A 997 10.65 35.20 20.71
N SER A 998 11.03 35.69 19.53
CA SER A 998 10.12 36.43 18.65
C SER A 998 9.02 35.50 18.14
N THR A 999 7.78 35.84 18.48
CA THR A 999 6.55 35.19 18.00
C THR A 999 5.88 35.94 16.86
N THR A 1000 6.54 36.98 16.32
CA THR A 1000 5.99 37.85 15.27
C THR A 1000 6.99 38.03 14.13
N GLY A 1001 6.47 38.21 12.91
CA GLY A 1001 7.27 38.47 11.71
C GLY A 1001 7.12 37.42 10.61
N PRO A 1002 7.67 37.67 9.41
CA PRO A 1002 7.48 36.81 8.25
C PRO A 1002 8.08 35.42 8.47
N ASP A 1003 9.25 35.31 9.11
CA ASP A 1003 9.91 34.01 9.35
C ASP A 1003 9.09 33.10 10.29
N HIS A 1004 8.42 33.69 11.27
CA HIS A 1004 7.54 32.94 12.19
C HIS A 1004 6.28 32.45 11.46
N ALA A 1005 5.66 33.31 10.63
CA ALA A 1005 4.54 32.91 9.77
C ALA A 1005 4.91 31.79 8.78
N PHE A 1006 6.13 31.79 8.25
CA PHE A 1006 6.63 30.70 7.39
C PHE A 1006 6.87 29.40 8.18
N PHE A 1007 7.27 29.50 9.45
CA PHE A 1007 7.38 28.35 10.33
C PHE A 1007 5.99 27.75 10.61
N GLU A 1008 4.97 28.57 10.90
CA GLU A 1008 3.59 28.10 11.06
C GLU A 1008 3.06 27.38 9.80
N GLU A 1009 3.44 27.87 8.60
CA GLU A 1009 3.07 27.23 7.34
C GLU A 1009 3.60 25.78 7.23
N THR A 1010 4.67 25.41 7.96
CA THR A 1010 5.20 24.03 7.94
C THR A 1010 4.16 23.01 8.37
N LEU A 1011 3.25 23.35 9.29
CA LEU A 1011 2.17 22.47 9.73
C LEU A 1011 1.19 22.10 8.60
N ASN A 1012 1.10 22.94 7.57
CA ASN A 1012 0.26 22.72 6.38
C ASN A 1012 1.00 22.00 5.24
N ARG A 1013 2.31 21.78 5.37
CA ARG A 1013 3.12 21.08 4.36
C ARG A 1013 2.96 19.57 4.54
N PRO A 1014 2.91 18.78 3.46
CA PRO A 1014 2.80 17.33 3.57
C PRO A 1014 4.09 16.70 4.10
N GLY A 1015 3.98 15.66 4.94
CA GLY A 1015 5.12 14.87 5.46
C GLY A 1015 5.98 14.18 4.40
N LEU A 1016 5.48 14.09 3.17
CA LEU A 1016 6.19 13.53 2.01
C LEU A 1016 6.21 14.51 0.84
N THR A 1017 7.41 14.87 0.38
CA THR A 1017 7.68 15.65 -0.84
C THR A 1017 7.56 14.83 -2.14
N TRP A 1018 6.74 13.77 -2.18
CA TRP A 1018 6.47 13.03 -3.42
C TRP A 1018 6.03 13.96 -4.54
N GLU A 1019 5.35 15.07 -4.23
CA GLU A 1019 4.92 16.00 -5.25
C GLU A 1019 6.07 16.78 -5.90
N TRP A 1020 7.16 17.05 -5.17
CA TRP A 1020 8.33 17.76 -5.69
C TRP A 1020 9.24 16.82 -6.49
N GLU A 1021 9.60 15.65 -5.95
CA GLU A 1021 10.41 14.65 -6.69
C GLU A 1021 9.65 14.02 -7.87
N ARG A 1022 8.33 13.83 -7.77
CA ARG A 1022 7.49 13.42 -8.92
C ARG A 1022 7.45 14.49 -10.01
N ARG A 1023 7.52 15.77 -9.65
CA ARG A 1023 7.58 16.89 -10.60
C ARG A 1023 8.95 16.99 -11.27
N GLN A 1024 10.05 16.73 -10.55
CA GLN A 1024 11.44 16.81 -11.03
C GLN A 1024 11.92 15.54 -11.78
N HIS A 1025 11.75 14.35 -11.18
CA HIS A 1025 12.36 13.08 -11.64
C HIS A 1025 11.35 12.01 -12.09
N GLY A 1026 10.04 12.28 -11.91
CA GLY A 1026 8.97 11.34 -12.23
C GLY A 1026 8.98 10.08 -11.34
N LEU A 1027 8.18 9.07 -11.71
CA LEU A 1027 8.02 7.82 -10.93
C LEU A 1027 9.27 6.93 -10.83
N ARG A 1028 10.43 7.36 -11.36
CA ARG A 1028 11.70 6.61 -11.24
C ARG A 1028 12.36 6.75 -9.87
N ALA A 1029 12.06 7.82 -9.13
CA ALA A 1029 12.51 8.00 -7.75
C ALA A 1029 11.91 6.95 -6.79
N LEU A 1030 10.77 6.35 -7.17
CA LEU A 1030 10.01 5.38 -6.36
C LEU A 1030 10.49 3.91 -6.45
N ILE A 1031 11.39 3.57 -7.37
CA ILE A 1031 11.78 2.16 -7.60
C ILE A 1031 13.31 2.06 -7.57
N THR A 1032 13.86 1.68 -6.42
CA THR A 1032 15.29 1.41 -6.25
C THR A 1032 15.56 -0.09 -6.40
N ARG A 1033 16.80 -0.48 -6.75
CA ARG A 1033 17.23 -1.89 -6.85
C ARG A 1033 16.89 -2.77 -5.61
N PRO A 1034 16.91 -2.25 -4.36
CA PRO A 1034 16.48 -3.00 -3.17
C PRO A 1034 15.03 -3.51 -3.22
N THR A 1035 14.11 -2.80 -3.86
CA THR A 1035 12.72 -3.26 -4.05
C THR A 1035 12.67 -4.48 -4.98
N GLU A 1036 13.60 -4.57 -5.94
CA GLU A 1036 13.81 -5.77 -6.75
C GLU A 1036 14.44 -6.91 -5.91
N TYR A 1037 15.40 -6.60 -5.03
CA TYR A 1037 16.03 -7.60 -4.14
C TYR A 1037 15.05 -8.19 -3.12
N LEU A 1038 14.16 -7.41 -2.51
CA LEU A 1038 13.12 -7.91 -1.62
C LEU A 1038 12.13 -8.83 -2.34
N PHE A 1039 11.79 -8.51 -3.59
CA PHE A 1039 11.02 -9.41 -4.45
C PHE A 1039 11.76 -10.74 -4.70
N TYR A 1040 13.06 -10.69 -5.02
CA TYR A 1040 13.87 -11.89 -5.22
C TYR A 1040 14.06 -12.70 -3.92
N LEU A 1041 14.22 -12.02 -2.78
CA LEU A 1041 14.38 -12.64 -1.47
C LEU A 1041 13.09 -13.36 -1.07
N CYS A 1042 11.93 -12.71 -1.13
CA CYS A 1042 10.62 -13.33 -0.88
C CYS A 1042 10.33 -14.50 -1.84
N PHE A 1043 10.68 -14.35 -3.12
CA PHE A 1043 10.53 -15.42 -4.09
C PHE A 1043 11.45 -16.62 -3.77
N SER A 1044 12.71 -16.35 -3.41
CA SER A 1044 13.70 -17.38 -3.07
C SER A 1044 13.36 -18.12 -1.77
N THR A 1045 12.86 -17.45 -0.74
CA THR A 1045 12.38 -18.08 0.49
C THR A 1045 11.12 -18.90 0.25
N THR A 1046 10.21 -18.43 -0.61
CA THR A 1046 9.01 -19.20 -1.01
C THR A 1046 9.38 -20.49 -1.76
N VAL A 1047 10.31 -20.41 -2.71
CA VAL A 1047 10.81 -21.58 -3.45
C VAL A 1047 11.62 -22.51 -2.55
N GLY A 1048 12.45 -21.98 -1.66
CA GLY A 1048 13.21 -22.74 -0.67
C GLY A 1048 12.31 -23.51 0.30
N ALA A 1049 11.26 -22.88 0.82
CA ALA A 1049 10.28 -23.52 1.70
C ALA A 1049 9.48 -24.61 0.99
N ALA A 1050 9.10 -24.40 -0.29
CA ALA A 1050 8.44 -25.41 -1.11
C ALA A 1050 9.35 -26.63 -1.37
N LEU A 1051 10.63 -26.40 -1.67
CA LEU A 1051 11.62 -27.47 -1.84
C LEU A 1051 11.87 -28.22 -0.52
N TYR A 1052 11.90 -27.53 0.61
CA TYR A 1052 12.03 -28.15 1.93
C TYR A 1052 10.84 -29.07 2.24
N GLN A 1053 9.59 -28.65 1.99
CA GLN A 1053 8.38 -29.47 2.15
C GLN A 1053 8.40 -30.73 1.29
N VAL A 1054 8.84 -30.64 0.03
CA VAL A 1054 8.99 -31.82 -0.85
C VAL A 1054 10.04 -32.79 -0.30
N THR A 1055 11.12 -32.25 0.26
CA THR A 1055 12.23 -33.04 0.83
C THR A 1055 11.81 -33.72 2.15
N VAL A 1056 11.09 -33.01 3.02
CA VAL A 1056 10.57 -33.54 4.29
C VAL A 1056 9.48 -34.58 4.04
N ARG A 1057 8.56 -34.36 3.08
CA ARG A 1057 7.56 -35.37 2.69
C ARG A 1057 8.21 -36.61 2.10
N ARG A 1058 9.26 -36.48 1.28
CA ARG A 1058 10.06 -37.61 0.79
C ARG A 1058 10.72 -38.36 1.94
N ARG A 1059 11.31 -37.67 2.93
CA ARG A 1059 11.92 -38.30 4.11
C ARG A 1059 10.89 -39.01 4.99
N ARG A 1060 9.71 -38.41 5.22
CA ARG A 1060 8.61 -39.02 5.99
C ARG A 1060 8.06 -40.26 5.28
N ARG A 1061 7.89 -40.22 3.95
CA ARG A 1061 7.43 -41.36 3.15
C ARG A 1061 8.45 -42.51 3.18
N LYS A 1062 9.74 -42.20 3.04
CA LYS A 1062 10.82 -43.19 3.13
C LYS A 1062 10.93 -43.81 4.54
N ARG A 1063 10.62 -43.05 5.59
CA ARG A 1063 10.60 -43.52 6.99
C ARG A 1063 9.36 -44.38 7.31
N ALA A 1064 8.25 -44.15 6.62
CA ALA A 1064 7.05 -45.00 6.69
C ALA A 1064 7.12 -46.26 5.80
N GLU A 1065 8.08 -46.32 4.87
CA GLU A 1065 8.42 -47.53 4.11
C GLU A 1065 9.52 -48.37 4.80
N LEU A 1066 10.20 -47.80 5.80
CA LEU A 1066 11.29 -48.44 6.58
C LEU A 1066 10.85 -48.88 7.98
N ASN A 1067 9.72 -48.38 8.48
CA ASN A 1067 9.01 -48.86 9.66
C ASN A 1067 7.82 -49.70 9.20
#